data_AF-A0A9W7B376-F1
#
_entry.id   AF-A0A9W7B376-F1
#
_cell.length_a   1.000
_cell.length_b   1.000
_cell.length_c   1.000
_cell.angle_alpha   90.00
_cell.angle_beta   90.00
_cell.angle_gamma   90.00
#
_symmetry.space_group_name_H-M   'P 1'
#
loop_
_entity.id
_entity.type
_entity.pdbx_description
1 polymer ?
#
loop_
_entity_poly.entity_id
_entity_poly.type
_entity_poly.pdbx_seq_one_letter_code
_entity_poly.pdbx_strand_id
1 'polypeptide(L)'
;MPSSRVHKPVDNSDNMSNASLGTAAAFRNETACGGLFLKDGEYNVEFLQTFITKPKNSSKPKSKPLRQPVVFSEVPPGFKPRMVIYYKKPELENDPQQRQKYNLLSKDERVAVSMQAKQTKQELFGEVKKVRKAWNTPCEKPGSIPKPPPRVSLEERKARKAKAEAELENRGALVETVTVNDPSMGAGRWGKRLEIQQVTPASAYNPNSYDTPVSPARSQFGDDEDDLEPFKRSPPKTVYESYSANELRLLNAARSKAIQADHMKKKVSRLEHFVGDLKKSIVSLKEGETSTLLTSEAATLGEKGMLGTAGGELAAALNRIQEQQMEQAVMIAQLQEEKQLAEQRVKALEKEVVTNFKQEKDLTRKNKLNPPASTLSPFSTISVVHELPKSATVEFLTDVEGNQSYLDNFLARSRILSVNSSGSYDLSPNGYFVYGGDSVDKGPADIRTVKMLTALKKKYPERVFLILGNRDINKLRFPAELDERTLATSSDIYWDSRHTPFAAWCQEKLQQPTEQASKIRWMLECTMGSASTFETRRLELAETKLIEKSLVTDKMVTDSFLNSVNPKGDDPWMLEYVKLGQLMLILDNSLFVHGGLREDLLGCVPGNDSELEADEVDAQSWCTSLNEWKNDMAKAYESSPKGEGHLQLLDYGVPGGNRGKTCIYNNMLNNGNCVAPDIGVEEFCEVNGLRRIFVGHQPHGECPSVIKRPSVSIFVCDTSFSDINCNKVDNPADNRGKAVSMVTIKRDVTRIEGVLKDGRTVNKYEIAVDDSRNNLPDSLVGRQLVDDSWVKGVVDGKVLVAKGEGYNLDVQAKEVKDVLEQLKSVPVVSSRVALKREAKEVERRDAANKRAKEAREAAAKKKSGSLSFLDRQAASQKKKADKLAKKVEQKEKAAEDEAAAFQAKPLKKGAMAANATKMKKEAEDAKKEREAKNKVEALEKSLLSGSGRMEMHSAGHETEAQRKGRERREKELKQALKNDTAL
;
A
#
# COMPACT_ATOMS: atom_id res chain seq x y z
N MET A 1 15.65 -47.64 25.96
CA MET A 1 14.97 -48.25 27.12
C MET A 1 15.84 -48.06 28.36
N PRO A 2 15.30 -47.81 29.58
CA PRO A 2 13.95 -47.37 29.88
C PRO A 2 13.90 -46.24 30.94
N SER A 3 12.91 -45.36 30.86
CA SER A 3 11.71 -45.44 31.72
C SER A 3 11.03 -44.07 31.89
N SER A 4 9.76 -44.09 31.56
CA SER A 4 8.70 -43.13 31.87
C SER A 4 8.54 -42.89 33.37
N ARG A 5 8.22 -41.66 33.79
CA ARG A 5 7.37 -41.44 34.96
C ARG A 5 6.48 -40.19 34.84
N VAL A 6 5.19 -40.47 34.94
CA VAL A 6 4.07 -39.58 35.18
C VAL A 6 4.09 -39.12 36.65
N HIS A 7 3.78 -37.84 36.93
CA HIS A 7 3.09 -37.47 38.17
C HIS A 7 2.19 -36.25 37.99
N LYS A 8 0.96 -36.40 38.49
CA LYS A 8 -0.11 -35.43 38.70
C LYS A 8 0.18 -34.54 39.94
N PRO A 9 -0.57 -33.43 40.14
CA PRO A 9 -0.16 -32.30 40.96
C PRO A 9 -0.51 -32.46 42.44
N VAL A 10 0.20 -31.74 43.30
CA VAL A 10 -0.11 -31.58 44.72
C VAL A 10 -0.37 -30.10 44.99
N ASP A 11 -1.59 -29.81 45.42
CA ASP A 11 -1.98 -28.59 46.12
C ASP A 11 -1.17 -28.45 47.41
N ASN A 12 -0.72 -27.23 47.72
CA ASN A 12 -0.80 -26.73 49.10
C ASN A 12 -0.71 -25.21 49.13
N SER A 13 -1.58 -24.68 49.98
CA SER A 13 -1.83 -23.29 50.32
C SER A 13 -0.77 -22.70 51.26
N ASP A 14 -0.88 -21.37 51.39
CA ASP A 14 -0.53 -20.54 52.54
C ASP A 14 0.85 -19.85 52.64
N ASN A 15 0.78 -18.53 52.43
CA ASN A 15 1.26 -17.44 53.29
C ASN A 15 2.73 -17.40 53.76
N MET A 16 3.52 -16.46 53.23
CA MET A 16 3.85 -15.17 53.88
C MET A 16 5.10 -14.48 53.28
N SER A 17 4.95 -13.17 53.03
CA SER A 17 5.88 -12.05 53.25
C SER A 17 7.32 -12.05 52.68
N ASN A 18 7.55 -11.01 51.87
CA ASN A 18 8.65 -10.02 51.89
C ASN A 18 10.13 -10.41 51.73
N ALA A 19 10.79 -9.53 50.95
CA ALA A 19 12.22 -9.24 50.85
C ALA A 19 13.02 -10.05 49.81
N SER A 20 13.06 -9.54 48.57
CA SER A 20 14.02 -9.95 47.54
C SER A 20 15.30 -9.10 47.62
N LEU A 21 16.40 -9.74 48.00
CA LEU A 21 17.79 -9.33 47.77
C LEU A 21 18.46 -10.55 47.12
N GLY A 22 19.08 -10.39 45.94
CA GLY A 22 19.74 -11.52 45.28
C GLY A 22 20.11 -11.29 43.82
N THR A 23 21.22 -10.60 43.64
CA THR A 23 22.02 -10.36 42.44
C THR A 23 22.17 -11.55 41.48
N ALA A 24 22.02 -11.30 40.18
CA ALA A 24 22.77 -12.02 39.14
C ALA A 24 23.03 -11.10 37.94
N ALA A 25 24.31 -10.84 37.69
CA ALA A 25 24.82 -10.04 36.59
C ALA A 25 24.88 -10.86 35.30
N ALA A 26 24.52 -10.27 34.17
CA ALA A 26 24.96 -10.70 32.86
C ALA A 26 25.05 -9.49 31.91
N PHE A 27 26.13 -9.49 31.14
CA PHE A 27 26.69 -8.43 30.32
C PHE A 27 25.70 -7.82 29.30
N ARG A 28 25.70 -6.48 29.19
CA ARG A 28 25.07 -5.75 28.08
C ARG A 28 26.15 -5.11 27.20
N ASN A 29 26.17 -5.52 25.93
CA ASN A 29 26.70 -4.73 24.83
C ASN A 29 25.54 -3.89 24.26
N GLU A 30 25.56 -2.58 24.47
CA GLU A 30 24.62 -1.64 23.86
C GLU A 30 25.36 -0.75 22.86
N THR A 31 25.15 -1.02 21.57
CA THR A 31 25.37 -0.09 20.46
C THR A 31 24.21 0.91 20.44
N ALA A 32 24.48 2.14 20.86
CA ALA A 32 23.48 3.22 20.95
C ALA A 32 23.49 4.12 19.70
N CYS A 33 22.39 4.12 18.94
CA CYS A 33 22.00 5.23 18.07
C CYS A 33 21.19 6.22 18.92
N GLY A 34 21.77 7.38 19.25
CA GLY A 34 21.13 8.42 20.05
C GLY A 34 20.33 9.40 19.18
N GLY A 35 19.01 9.48 19.41
CA GLY A 35 18.16 10.56 18.95
C GLY A 35 17.89 11.55 20.08
N LEU A 36 18.14 12.84 19.86
CA LEU A 36 17.75 13.95 20.72
C LEU A 36 16.47 14.58 20.16
N PHE A 37 15.42 14.69 20.97
CA PHE A 37 14.26 15.55 20.70
C PHE A 37 14.36 16.86 21.47
N LEU A 38 14.01 17.97 20.81
CA LEU A 38 13.57 19.21 21.43
C LEU A 38 12.07 19.35 21.16
N LYS A 39 11.35 19.80 22.20
CA LYS A 39 9.93 20.09 22.22
C LYS A 39 9.65 21.44 21.55
N ASP A 40 8.44 21.55 21.01
CA ASP A 40 7.79 22.72 20.44
C ASP A 40 8.15 23.01 18.97
N GLY A 41 7.12 22.91 18.14
CA GLY A 41 7.24 22.74 16.70
C GLY A 41 7.83 23.92 15.96
N GLU A 42 8.70 23.64 15.00
CA GLU A 42 8.94 24.45 13.80
C GLU A 42 9.70 23.63 12.75
N TYR A 43 9.29 23.81 11.49
CA TYR A 43 9.79 23.09 10.31
C TYR A 43 11.26 23.43 9.99
N ASN A 44 12.04 22.42 9.60
CA ASN A 44 13.37 22.60 9.04
C ASN A 44 13.35 22.30 7.53
N VAL A 45 13.67 23.31 6.70
CA VAL A 45 13.76 23.19 5.24
C VAL A 45 15.02 23.91 4.75
N GLU A 46 15.99 23.13 4.26
CA GLU A 46 17.02 23.46 3.26
C GLU A 46 17.32 22.09 2.58
N PHE A 47 17.37 21.89 1.26
CA PHE A 47 18.01 22.68 0.22
C PHE A 47 17.57 22.16 -1.17
N LEU A 48 17.26 23.04 -2.13
CA LEU A 48 17.27 22.72 -3.57
C LEU A 48 17.96 23.87 -4.31
N GLN A 49 19.00 23.52 -5.07
CA GLN A 49 19.79 24.42 -5.88
C GLN A 49 19.70 23.95 -7.34
N THR A 50 19.15 24.76 -8.24
CA THR A 50 19.57 24.73 -9.65
C THR A 50 19.31 26.05 -10.39
N PHE A 51 20.28 26.39 -11.25
CA PHE A 51 20.59 27.55 -12.08
C PHE A 51 19.49 28.49 -12.62
N ILE A 52 19.74 29.83 -12.53
CA ILE A 52 19.38 30.83 -13.56
C ILE A 52 20.54 31.83 -13.74
N THR A 53 20.89 32.10 -14.99
CA THR A 53 21.92 33.01 -15.49
C THR A 53 21.67 34.49 -15.15
N LYS A 54 22.72 35.21 -14.74
CA LYS A 54 22.71 36.66 -14.48
C LYS A 54 22.75 37.49 -15.77
N PRO A 55 22.06 38.65 -15.83
CA PRO A 55 22.55 39.81 -16.56
C PRO A 55 23.25 40.83 -15.64
N LYS A 56 24.20 41.56 -16.23
CA LYS A 56 25.10 42.55 -15.59
C LYS A 56 24.42 43.90 -15.30
N ASN A 57 24.93 44.53 -14.23
CA ASN A 57 24.97 45.97 -13.91
C ASN A 57 23.73 46.69 -13.30
N SER A 58 23.82 47.00 -12.00
CA SER A 58 23.27 48.26 -11.41
C SER A 58 23.96 48.58 -10.07
N SER A 59 24.47 49.79 -9.89
CA SER A 59 25.30 50.27 -8.77
C SER A 59 24.52 50.95 -7.62
N LYS A 60 23.70 50.20 -6.87
CA LYS A 60 23.21 50.61 -5.54
C LYS A 60 23.29 49.44 -4.56
N PRO A 61 23.55 49.65 -3.26
CA PRO A 61 23.54 48.57 -2.27
C PRO A 61 22.08 48.10 -2.11
N LYS A 62 21.75 46.95 -2.70
CA LYS A 62 20.42 46.35 -2.56
C LYS A 62 20.38 45.53 -1.27
N SER A 63 19.41 45.82 -0.40
CA SER A 63 19.07 44.97 0.74
C SER A 63 18.73 43.57 0.24
N LYS A 64 19.44 42.55 0.73
CA LYS A 64 19.14 41.16 0.40
C LYS A 64 17.86 40.73 1.13
N PRO A 65 16.87 40.15 0.45
CA PRO A 65 15.70 39.60 1.12
C PRO A 65 16.12 38.42 2.01
N LEU A 66 15.58 38.36 3.22
CA LEU A 66 15.91 37.31 4.20
C LEU A 66 15.35 35.93 3.80
N ARG A 67 14.31 35.91 2.95
CA ARG A 67 13.63 34.72 2.42
C ARG A 67 13.20 34.97 0.98
N GLN A 68 12.91 33.90 0.22
CA GLN A 68 12.26 34.04 -1.08
C GLN A 68 10.86 34.66 -0.91
N PRO A 69 10.39 35.52 -1.83
CA PRO A 69 9.06 36.11 -1.75
C PRO A 69 8.00 35.00 -1.80
N VAL A 70 7.07 35.03 -0.85
CA VAL A 70 5.92 34.11 -0.85
C VAL A 70 4.80 34.77 -1.66
N VAL A 71 4.38 34.12 -2.74
CA VAL A 71 3.24 34.54 -3.55
C VAL A 71 2.07 33.63 -3.24
N PHE A 72 0.99 34.19 -2.71
CA PHE A 72 -0.25 33.45 -2.50
C PHE A 72 -1.01 33.41 -3.83
N SER A 73 -0.93 32.29 -4.54
CA SER A 73 -1.55 32.08 -5.85
C SER A 73 -3.05 31.76 -5.78
N GLU A 74 -3.55 31.34 -4.62
CA GLU A 74 -4.96 31.04 -4.40
C GLU A 74 -5.60 32.13 -3.56
N VAL A 75 -6.30 33.05 -4.23
CA VAL A 75 -7.09 34.09 -3.56
C VAL A 75 -8.54 33.96 -4.04
N PRO A 76 -9.55 33.97 -3.14
CA PRO A 76 -10.95 33.84 -3.52
C PRO A 76 -11.39 34.89 -4.56
N PRO A 77 -12.41 34.60 -5.40
CA PRO A 77 -12.88 35.54 -6.41
C PRO A 77 -13.25 36.89 -5.79
N GLY A 78 -12.53 37.95 -6.17
CA GLY A 78 -12.74 39.33 -5.69
C GLY A 78 -11.54 39.96 -4.96
N PHE A 79 -10.50 39.19 -4.63
CA PHE A 79 -9.30 39.69 -3.95
C PHE A 79 -8.08 39.72 -4.89
N LYS A 80 -7.20 40.72 -4.70
CA LYS A 80 -5.95 40.85 -5.48
C LYS A 80 -4.81 40.10 -4.78
N PRO A 81 -3.98 39.34 -5.50
CA PRO A 81 -2.81 38.68 -4.93
C PRO A 81 -1.83 39.72 -4.36
N ARG A 82 -1.21 39.39 -3.22
CA ARG A 82 -0.24 40.24 -2.52
C ARG A 82 1.09 39.51 -2.38
N MET A 83 2.18 40.27 -2.50
CA MET A 83 3.54 39.80 -2.25
C MET A 83 4.06 40.44 -0.97
N VAL A 84 4.55 39.62 -0.05
CA VAL A 84 5.18 40.08 1.21
C VAL A 84 6.68 39.79 1.13
N ILE A 85 7.50 40.81 1.40
CA ILE A 85 8.96 40.68 1.36
C ILE A 85 9.56 41.16 2.68
N TYR A 86 10.48 40.36 3.22
CA TYR A 86 11.17 40.62 4.49
C TYR A 86 12.59 41.14 4.24
N TYR A 87 12.94 42.26 4.85
CA TYR A 87 14.30 42.83 4.78
C TYR A 87 14.84 43.17 6.18
N LYS A 88 16.17 43.08 6.34
CA LYS A 88 16.89 43.52 7.54
C LYS A 88 17.21 45.01 7.43
N LYS A 89 16.78 45.84 8.39
CA LYS A 89 17.16 47.27 8.45
C LYS A 89 18.54 47.43 9.11
N PRO A 90 19.59 47.88 8.38
CA PRO A 90 20.91 48.08 8.96
C PRO A 90 20.96 49.20 9.99
N GLU A 91 20.01 50.15 9.95
CA GLU A 91 19.98 51.29 10.88
C GLU A 91 19.72 50.87 12.33
N LEU A 92 18.96 49.79 12.57
CA LEU A 92 18.63 49.29 13.91
C LEU A 92 19.83 48.72 14.66
N GLU A 93 20.83 48.19 13.96
CA GLU A 93 22.06 47.68 14.58
C GLU A 93 23.05 48.81 14.93
N ASN A 94 22.89 49.99 14.34
CA ASN A 94 23.83 51.12 14.51
C ASN A 94 23.31 52.21 15.45
N ASP A 95 22.02 52.19 15.82
CA ASP A 95 21.42 53.13 16.78
C ASP A 95 21.51 52.59 18.23
N PRO A 96 22.28 53.23 19.14
CA PRO A 96 22.40 52.81 20.54
C PRO A 96 21.08 52.75 21.31
N GLN A 97 20.13 53.66 21.04
CA GLN A 97 18.86 53.71 21.76
C GLN A 97 17.92 52.59 21.33
N GLN A 98 17.90 52.25 20.04
CA GLN A 98 17.13 51.11 19.52
C GLN A 98 17.72 49.78 19.99
N ARG A 99 19.05 49.66 20.06
CA ARG A 99 19.70 48.46 20.62
C ARG A 99 19.34 48.24 22.08
N GLN A 100 19.34 49.30 22.88
CA GLN A 100 18.93 49.23 24.28
C GLN A 100 17.44 48.88 24.42
N LYS A 101 16.57 49.46 23.57
CA LYS A 101 15.13 49.19 23.58
C LYS A 101 14.78 47.72 23.29
N TYR A 102 15.56 47.06 22.44
CA TYR A 102 15.30 45.68 22.01
C TYR A 102 16.35 44.67 22.48
N ASN A 103 17.18 45.02 23.47
CA ASN A 103 18.26 44.18 24.00
C ASN A 103 19.19 43.58 22.91
N LEU A 104 19.48 44.35 21.86
CA LEU A 104 20.32 43.88 20.75
C LEU A 104 21.80 44.07 21.06
N LEU A 105 22.55 42.95 21.02
CA LEU A 105 24.00 42.97 21.16
C LEU A 105 24.66 43.60 19.93
N SER A 106 25.66 44.46 20.17
CA SER A 106 26.53 44.96 19.09
C SER A 106 27.25 43.81 18.39
N LYS A 107 27.80 44.11 17.21
CA LYS A 107 28.63 43.14 16.49
C LYS A 107 29.80 42.64 17.36
N ASP A 108 30.45 43.54 18.09
CA ASP A 108 31.62 43.21 18.91
C ASP A 108 31.23 42.46 20.19
N GLU A 109 30.10 42.81 20.82
CA GLU A 109 29.55 42.07 21.97
C GLU A 109 29.12 40.66 21.57
N ARG A 110 28.53 40.47 20.38
CA ARG A 110 28.21 39.12 19.85
C ARG A 110 29.45 38.27 19.68
N VAL A 111 30.53 38.86 19.16
CA VAL A 111 31.81 38.17 19.02
C VAL A 111 32.40 37.85 20.40
N ALA A 112 32.36 38.79 21.35
CA ALA A 112 32.84 38.58 22.71
C ALA A 112 32.08 37.46 23.45
N VAL A 113 30.74 37.48 23.43
CA VAL A 113 29.88 36.44 24.05
C VAL A 113 30.11 35.07 23.38
N SER A 114 30.25 35.03 22.06
CA SER A 114 30.55 33.80 21.33
C SER A 114 31.95 33.25 21.65
N MET A 115 32.96 34.11 21.77
CA MET A 115 34.32 33.72 22.18
C MET A 115 34.35 33.22 23.63
N GLN A 116 33.69 33.92 24.55
CA GLN A 116 33.59 33.51 25.96
C GLN A 116 32.87 32.16 26.10
N ALA A 117 31.79 31.92 25.35
CA ALA A 117 31.09 30.64 25.33
C ALA A 117 31.96 29.51 24.74
N LYS A 118 32.77 29.79 23.71
CA LYS A 118 33.74 28.83 23.15
C LYS A 118 34.85 28.50 24.14
N GLN A 119 35.39 29.50 24.83
CA GLN A 119 36.44 29.33 25.83
C GLN A 119 35.94 28.51 27.03
N THR A 120 34.76 28.85 27.56
CA THR A 120 34.10 28.11 28.65
C THR A 120 33.86 26.64 28.25
N LYS A 121 33.44 26.38 27.01
CA LYS A 121 33.26 25.02 26.49
C LYS A 121 34.59 24.25 26.41
N GLN A 122 35.67 24.91 25.99
CA GLN A 122 37.01 24.29 25.92
C GLN A 122 37.56 23.95 27.31
N GLU A 123 37.39 24.85 28.29
CA GLU A 123 37.80 24.62 29.68
C GLU A 123 37.05 23.43 30.30
N LEU A 124 35.71 23.37 30.12
CA LEU A 124 34.89 22.23 30.56
C LEU A 124 35.31 20.91 29.90
N PHE A 125 35.62 20.92 28.60
CA PHE A 125 36.14 19.73 27.91
C PHE A 125 37.49 19.28 28.47
N GLY A 126 38.35 20.24 28.84
CA GLY A 126 39.64 19.96 29.49
C GLY A 126 39.47 19.30 30.86
N GLU A 127 38.53 19.78 31.68
CA GLU A 127 38.22 19.19 32.99
C GLU A 127 37.64 17.78 32.88
N VAL A 128 36.68 17.57 31.97
CA VAL A 128 36.09 16.24 31.74
C VAL A 128 37.18 15.25 31.29
N LYS A 129 38.13 15.68 30.47
CA LYS A 129 39.26 14.85 30.04
C LYS A 129 40.21 14.51 31.21
N LYS A 130 40.47 15.47 32.12
CA LYS A 130 41.25 15.22 33.35
C LYS A 130 40.57 14.21 34.28
N VAL A 131 39.26 14.35 34.49
CA VAL A 131 38.45 13.43 35.32
C VAL A 131 38.43 12.01 34.70
N ARG A 132 38.24 11.90 33.38
CA ARG A 132 38.29 10.61 32.67
C ARG A 132 39.67 9.95 32.76
N LYS A 133 40.75 10.74 32.68
CA LYS A 133 42.13 10.24 32.82
C LYS A 133 42.39 9.74 34.25
N ALA A 134 41.94 10.47 35.27
CA ALA A 134 42.01 10.04 36.66
C ALA A 134 41.21 8.74 36.91
N TRP A 135 40.04 8.60 36.27
CA TRP A 135 39.20 7.40 36.38
C TRP A 135 39.80 6.17 35.70
N ASN A 136 40.51 6.35 34.58
CA ASN A 136 41.19 5.26 33.86
C ASN A 136 42.56 4.90 34.45
N THR A 137 43.00 5.57 35.53
CA THR A 137 44.24 5.22 36.23
C THR A 137 43.90 4.19 37.32
N PRO A 138 44.48 2.97 37.31
CA PRO A 138 44.12 1.92 38.26
C PRO A 138 44.32 2.37 39.72
N CYS A 139 43.29 2.27 40.56
CA CYS A 139 43.41 2.51 41.99
C CYS A 139 43.94 1.24 42.69
N GLU A 140 45.02 1.36 43.46
CA GLU A 140 45.69 0.25 44.17
C GLU A 140 44.93 -0.27 45.41
N LYS A 141 43.67 0.13 45.66
CA LYS A 141 42.91 -0.35 46.82
C LYS A 141 41.52 -0.88 46.44
N PRO A 142 41.17 -2.12 46.81
CA PRO A 142 39.86 -2.70 46.53
C PRO A 142 38.80 -2.16 47.50
N GLY A 143 37.67 -1.64 46.98
CA GLY A 143 36.48 -1.42 47.82
C GLY A 143 35.54 -0.26 47.48
N SER A 144 35.88 0.67 46.58
CA SER A 144 34.94 1.75 46.21
C SER A 144 35.05 2.13 44.74
N ILE A 145 34.03 1.83 43.94
CA ILE A 145 33.90 2.35 42.58
C ILE A 145 33.16 3.69 42.67
N PRO A 146 33.79 4.83 42.32
CA PRO A 146 33.08 6.11 42.28
C PRO A 146 32.05 6.11 41.15
N LYS A 147 30.83 6.60 41.43
CA LYS A 147 29.75 6.73 40.43
C LYS A 147 30.21 7.61 39.25
N PRO A 148 29.83 7.28 38.00
CA PRO A 148 30.24 8.06 36.84
C PRO A 148 29.65 9.47 36.89
N PRO A 149 30.41 10.51 36.49
CA PRO A 149 29.84 11.84 36.33
C PRO A 149 28.81 11.86 35.17
N PRO A 150 27.77 12.70 35.25
CA PRO A 150 26.76 12.82 34.21
C PRO A 150 27.37 13.23 32.85
N ARG A 151 26.84 12.69 31.74
CA ARG A 151 27.35 12.92 30.36
C ARG A 151 27.33 14.39 29.91
N VAL A 152 26.55 15.25 30.56
CA VAL A 152 26.51 16.71 30.35
C VAL A 152 26.28 17.34 31.72
N SER A 153 27.18 18.23 32.17
CA SER A 153 26.99 18.91 33.45
C SER A 153 25.80 19.88 33.37
N LEU A 154 25.19 20.18 34.51
CA LEU A 154 24.10 21.16 34.59
C LEU A 154 24.55 22.53 34.04
N GLU A 155 25.80 22.90 34.29
CA GLU A 155 26.40 24.15 33.82
C GLU A 155 26.64 24.15 32.30
N GLU A 156 27.02 23.03 31.71
CA GLU A 156 27.13 22.92 30.25
C GLU A 156 25.75 23.02 29.57
N ARG A 157 24.69 22.48 30.18
CA ARG A 157 23.32 22.66 29.68
C ARG A 157 22.87 24.12 29.75
N LYS A 158 23.16 24.81 30.85
CA LYS A 158 22.88 26.25 31.00
C LYS A 158 23.62 27.08 29.96
N ALA A 159 24.91 26.82 29.73
CA ALA A 159 25.70 27.53 28.72
C ALA A 159 25.18 27.32 27.28
N ARG A 160 24.76 26.09 26.94
CA ARG A 160 24.16 25.79 25.63
C ARG A 160 22.81 26.48 25.44
N LYS A 161 21.97 26.50 26.49
CA LYS A 161 20.68 27.19 26.50
C LYS A 161 20.85 28.71 26.34
N ALA A 162 21.74 29.32 27.12
CA ALA A 162 22.03 30.76 27.04
C ALA A 162 22.54 31.17 25.65
N LYS A 163 23.37 30.34 25.00
CA LYS A 163 23.81 30.58 23.61
C LYS A 163 22.64 30.55 22.62
N ALA A 164 21.74 29.58 22.75
CA ALA A 164 20.58 29.45 21.87
C ALA A 164 19.57 30.60 22.05
N GLU A 165 19.33 31.02 23.29
CA GLU A 165 18.46 32.17 23.62
C GLU A 165 19.04 33.47 23.07
N ALA A 166 20.35 33.72 23.21
CA ALA A 166 21.02 34.89 22.65
C ALA A 166 21.02 34.92 21.09
N GLU A 167 21.02 33.75 20.44
CA GLU A 167 20.88 33.62 18.98
C GLU A 167 19.43 33.84 18.51
N LEU A 168 18.43 33.51 19.33
CA LEU A 168 17.00 33.65 19.05
C LEU A 168 16.51 35.09 19.24
N GLU A 169 16.89 35.73 20.35
CA GLU A 169 16.50 37.11 20.69
C GLU A 169 16.99 38.12 19.64
N ASN A 170 18.17 37.87 19.04
CA ASN A 170 18.70 38.63 17.91
C ASN A 170 17.92 38.46 16.59
N ARG A 171 17.12 37.40 16.43
CA ARG A 171 16.37 37.12 15.18
C ARG A 171 14.97 37.71 15.20
N GLY A 172 14.35 37.85 16.38
CA GLY A 172 12.98 38.35 16.54
C GLY A 172 12.80 39.86 16.34
N ALA A 173 13.84 40.67 16.61
CA ALA A 173 13.72 42.13 16.65
C ALA A 173 14.05 42.88 15.33
N LEU A 174 14.42 42.17 14.25
CA LEU A 174 15.04 42.79 13.05
C LEU A 174 14.19 42.71 11.76
N VAL A 175 12.87 42.54 11.87
CA VAL A 175 12.01 42.29 10.71
C VAL A 175 10.89 43.33 10.60
N GLU A 176 10.82 44.03 9.46
CA GLU A 176 9.66 44.83 9.06
C GLU A 176 9.04 44.26 7.79
N THR A 177 7.71 44.19 7.74
CA THR A 177 6.93 43.69 6.60
C THR A 177 6.47 44.83 5.70
N VAL A 178 6.85 44.80 4.43
CA VAL A 178 6.34 45.74 3.41
C VAL A 178 5.40 45.00 2.45
N THR A 179 4.21 45.55 2.24
CA THR A 179 3.19 45.02 1.32
C THR A 179 3.23 45.82 0.02
N VAL A 180 3.42 45.16 -1.13
CA VAL A 180 3.43 45.82 -2.45
C VAL A 180 2.20 45.40 -3.25
N ASN A 181 1.42 46.35 -3.76
CA ASN A 181 0.31 46.12 -4.67
C ASN A 181 0.79 46.32 -6.11
N ASP A 182 0.79 45.28 -6.94
CA ASP A 182 1.18 45.37 -8.37
C ASP A 182 -0.06 45.61 -9.26
N PRO A 183 -0.14 46.73 -10.02
CA PRO A 183 -1.25 47.00 -10.93
C PRO A 183 -1.11 46.38 -12.33
N SER A 184 -0.02 45.69 -12.65
CA SER A 184 0.31 45.33 -14.05
C SER A 184 -0.26 44.01 -14.58
N MET A 185 -1.10 43.30 -13.81
CA MET A 185 -1.70 42.03 -14.22
C MET A 185 -3.20 42.21 -14.51
N GLY A 186 -3.50 42.59 -15.75
CA GLY A 186 -4.86 42.76 -16.27
C GLY A 186 -5.56 41.42 -16.56
N ALA A 187 -6.84 41.35 -16.19
CA ALA A 187 -7.72 40.21 -16.38
C ALA A 187 -8.36 40.20 -17.79
N GLY A 188 -8.40 39.04 -18.43
CA GLY A 188 -9.22 38.75 -19.62
C GLY A 188 -9.73 37.30 -19.57
N ARG A 189 -11.05 37.11 -19.67
CA ARG A 189 -11.75 35.82 -19.51
C ARG A 189 -12.12 35.16 -20.86
N TRP A 190 -11.84 33.85 -20.94
CA TRP A 190 -12.62 32.72 -21.50
C TRP A 190 -12.73 32.47 -23.02
N GLY A 191 -12.29 31.27 -23.45
CA GLY A 191 -13.14 30.33 -24.20
C GLY A 191 -12.88 30.08 -25.70
N LYS A 192 -12.51 28.82 -26.01
CA LYS A 192 -12.61 28.05 -27.28
C LYS A 192 -11.55 28.22 -28.40
N ARG A 193 -10.73 27.15 -28.48
CA ARG A 193 -10.41 26.28 -29.65
C ARG A 193 -9.98 26.99 -30.95
N LEU A 194 -8.69 26.93 -31.26
CA LEU A 194 -8.14 26.87 -32.61
C LEU A 194 -6.80 26.11 -32.63
N GLU A 195 -6.60 25.40 -33.73
CA GLU A 195 -5.58 24.39 -34.02
C GLU A 195 -4.14 24.93 -33.96
N ILE A 196 -3.22 24.08 -33.51
CA ILE A 196 -1.77 24.34 -33.58
C ILE A 196 -1.18 23.44 -34.66
N GLN A 197 -0.66 24.08 -35.71
CA GLN A 197 0.31 23.50 -36.64
C GLN A 197 1.60 23.14 -35.90
N GLN A 198 2.05 21.89 -36.10
CA GLN A 198 3.35 21.42 -35.65
C GLN A 198 4.48 22.10 -36.45
N VAL A 199 5.48 22.60 -35.72
CA VAL A 199 6.82 22.85 -36.24
C VAL A 199 7.81 22.05 -35.39
N THR A 200 8.40 21.04 -36.01
CA THR A 200 9.51 20.21 -35.48
C THR A 200 10.84 20.95 -35.48
N PRO A 201 11.73 20.68 -34.50
CA PRO A 201 13.17 20.72 -34.70
C PRO A 201 13.76 19.30 -34.85
N ALA A 202 14.89 19.25 -35.56
CA ALA A 202 15.49 18.09 -36.21
C ALA A 202 15.98 16.96 -35.27
N SER A 203 15.68 15.72 -35.68
CA SER A 203 16.28 14.48 -35.18
C SER A 203 17.44 14.03 -36.07
N ALA A 204 18.56 13.64 -35.47
CA ALA A 204 19.60 12.86 -36.15
C ALA A 204 19.99 11.66 -35.28
N TYR A 205 19.35 10.52 -35.49
CA TYR A 205 19.95 9.17 -35.42
C TYR A 205 18.92 8.13 -35.92
N ASN A 206 19.21 7.43 -37.01
CA ASN A 206 18.34 6.38 -37.58
C ASN A 206 19.15 5.08 -37.72
N PRO A 207 18.90 4.06 -36.88
CA PRO A 207 19.49 2.74 -37.05
C PRO A 207 18.43 1.80 -37.62
N ASN A 208 18.28 1.78 -38.95
CA ASN A 208 17.66 0.69 -39.72
C ASN A 208 17.95 0.89 -41.20
N SER A 209 19.17 0.56 -41.62
CA SER A 209 19.50 0.36 -43.02
C SER A 209 20.53 -0.77 -43.14
N TYR A 210 20.05 -2.00 -43.15
CA TYR A 210 20.74 -3.08 -43.85
C TYR A 210 19.69 -3.99 -44.46
N ASP A 211 19.49 -3.81 -45.76
CA ASP A 211 19.10 -4.91 -46.63
C ASP A 211 20.19 -5.12 -47.69
N THR A 212 20.34 -6.41 -47.97
CA THR A 212 21.35 -7.12 -48.77
C THR A 212 21.68 -6.57 -50.16
N PRO A 213 22.79 -7.05 -50.75
CA PRO A 213 22.58 -7.86 -51.97
C PRO A 213 23.49 -9.09 -52.03
N VAL A 214 23.02 -10.14 -52.74
CA VAL A 214 23.68 -10.85 -53.87
C VAL A 214 22.87 -12.10 -54.21
N SER A 215 22.32 -12.14 -55.42
CA SER A 215 21.97 -13.36 -56.20
C SER A 215 23.23 -13.82 -56.96
N PRO A 216 23.43 -15.10 -57.36
CA PRO A 216 22.51 -15.77 -58.31
C PRO A 216 22.42 -17.31 -58.24
N ALA A 217 21.33 -17.88 -58.79
CA ALA A 217 21.39 -18.91 -59.86
C ALA A 217 19.99 -19.43 -60.23
N ARG A 218 19.73 -19.35 -61.54
CA ARG A 218 18.59 -19.93 -62.29
C ARG A 218 18.62 -21.46 -62.31
N SER A 219 17.45 -22.08 -62.34
CA SER A 219 17.15 -23.16 -63.29
C SER A 219 15.64 -23.26 -63.51
N GLN A 220 15.25 -23.08 -64.77
CA GLN A 220 13.90 -23.30 -65.33
C GLN A 220 13.63 -24.80 -65.49
N PHE A 221 12.37 -25.23 -65.45
CA PHE A 221 11.70 -26.01 -66.50
C PHE A 221 10.27 -26.40 -66.08
N GLY A 222 9.31 -26.24 -67.02
CA GLY A 222 8.22 -27.19 -67.23
C GLY A 222 6.84 -26.81 -66.71
N ASP A 223 6.03 -26.26 -67.62
CA ASP A 223 4.57 -26.39 -67.61
C ASP A 223 4.15 -27.87 -67.64
N ASP A 224 3.03 -28.23 -67.02
CA ASP A 224 1.94 -29.01 -67.62
C ASP A 224 0.76 -29.16 -66.65
N GLU A 225 -0.43 -29.03 -67.23
CA GLU A 225 -1.74 -29.30 -66.64
C GLU A 225 -1.85 -30.75 -66.12
N ASP A 226 -2.57 -30.96 -65.02
CA ASP A 226 -3.75 -31.84 -65.04
C ASP A 226 -4.41 -31.93 -63.66
N ASP A 227 -5.74 -31.94 -63.71
CA ASP A 227 -6.67 -32.32 -62.66
C ASP A 227 -6.19 -33.53 -61.88
N LEU A 228 -6.29 -33.50 -60.55
CA LEU A 228 -6.62 -34.64 -59.69
C LEU A 228 -6.67 -34.16 -58.21
N GLU A 229 -7.87 -34.05 -57.66
CA GLU A 229 -8.05 -34.04 -56.20
C GLU A 229 -7.55 -35.35 -55.58
N PRO A 230 -6.90 -35.29 -54.41
CA PRO A 230 -7.07 -36.38 -53.45
C PRO A 230 -7.36 -35.89 -52.04
N PHE A 231 -8.44 -36.46 -51.51
CA PHE A 231 -8.72 -36.71 -50.10
C PHE A 231 -7.46 -36.77 -49.21
N LYS A 232 -7.21 -35.72 -48.43
CA LYS A 232 -6.36 -35.80 -47.24
C LYS A 232 -7.27 -36.00 -46.02
N ARG A 233 -7.41 -37.26 -45.58
CA ARG A 233 -7.77 -37.54 -44.18
C ARG A 233 -6.66 -36.98 -43.30
N SER A 234 -6.98 -35.99 -42.48
CA SER A 234 -6.12 -35.58 -41.37
C SER A 234 -5.80 -36.78 -40.49
N PRO A 235 -4.58 -36.88 -39.92
CA PRO A 235 -4.26 -37.94 -38.97
C PRO A 235 -5.27 -37.89 -37.81
N PRO A 236 -5.59 -39.04 -37.17
CA PRO A 236 -6.49 -39.04 -36.03
C PRO A 236 -5.91 -38.08 -34.99
N LYS A 237 -6.72 -37.07 -34.61
CA LYS A 237 -6.39 -36.16 -33.52
C LYS A 237 -5.87 -37.00 -32.38
N THR A 238 -4.65 -36.69 -31.93
CA THR A 238 -4.08 -37.37 -30.77
C THR A 238 -5.09 -37.27 -29.65
N VAL A 239 -5.27 -38.36 -28.89
CA VAL A 239 -6.25 -38.51 -27.80
C VAL A 239 -6.18 -37.35 -26.77
N TYR A 240 -5.15 -36.50 -26.85
CA TYR A 240 -4.83 -35.42 -25.95
C TYR A 240 -5.47 -34.06 -26.29
N GLU A 241 -5.98 -33.83 -27.50
CA GLU A 241 -6.56 -32.53 -27.90
C GLU A 241 -7.94 -32.26 -27.29
N SER A 242 -8.58 -33.26 -26.68
CA SER A 242 -9.93 -33.15 -26.10
C SER A 242 -9.96 -33.05 -24.57
N TYR A 243 -8.82 -33.06 -23.88
CA TYR A 243 -8.79 -32.92 -22.43
C TYR A 243 -8.79 -31.44 -22.03
N SER A 244 -9.58 -31.12 -21.01
CA SER A 244 -9.52 -29.83 -20.32
C SER A 244 -8.16 -29.64 -19.64
N ALA A 245 -7.79 -28.39 -19.39
CA ALA A 245 -6.54 -28.06 -18.69
C ALA A 245 -6.44 -28.73 -17.31
N ASN A 246 -7.58 -28.97 -16.64
CA ASN A 246 -7.64 -29.66 -15.35
C ASN A 246 -7.38 -31.16 -15.47
N GLU A 247 -7.88 -31.81 -16.52
CA GLU A 247 -7.63 -33.24 -16.77
C GLU A 247 -6.17 -33.49 -17.14
N LEU A 248 -5.58 -32.63 -17.98
CA LEU A 248 -4.14 -32.67 -18.29
C LEU A 248 -3.29 -32.47 -17.03
N ARG A 249 -3.70 -31.58 -16.13
CA ARG A 249 -3.02 -31.34 -14.85
C ARG A 249 -3.09 -32.56 -13.92
N LEU A 250 -4.24 -33.22 -13.83
CA LEU A 250 -4.41 -34.45 -13.05
C LEU A 250 -3.60 -35.63 -13.63
N LEU A 251 -3.60 -35.79 -14.95
CA LEU A 251 -2.78 -36.79 -15.65
C LEU A 251 -1.28 -36.55 -15.46
N ASN A 252 -0.84 -35.30 -15.53
CA ASN A 252 0.55 -34.93 -15.29
C ASN A 252 0.96 -35.12 -13.82
N ALA A 253 0.07 -34.85 -12.87
CA ALA A 253 0.31 -35.13 -11.45
C ALA A 253 0.41 -36.64 -11.17
N ALA A 254 -0.44 -37.45 -11.80
CA ALA A 254 -0.39 -38.91 -11.70
C ALA A 254 0.91 -39.47 -12.34
N ARG A 255 1.31 -38.98 -13.52
CA ARG A 255 2.58 -39.35 -14.17
C ARG A 255 3.80 -38.96 -13.33
N SER A 256 3.78 -37.78 -12.72
CA SER A 256 4.87 -37.32 -11.84
C SER A 256 5.04 -38.24 -10.63
N LYS A 257 3.92 -38.68 -10.02
CA LYS A 257 3.95 -39.67 -8.92
C LYS A 257 4.42 -41.05 -9.37
N ALA A 258 4.05 -41.50 -10.56
CA ALA A 258 4.56 -42.74 -11.14
C ALA A 258 6.08 -42.69 -11.40
N ILE A 259 6.60 -41.55 -11.89
CA ILE A 259 8.04 -41.33 -12.08
C ILE A 259 8.78 -41.32 -10.74
N GLN A 260 8.21 -40.70 -9.69
CA GLN A 260 8.75 -40.74 -8.34
C GLN A 260 8.81 -42.17 -7.80
N ALA A 261 7.76 -42.97 -8.01
CA ALA A 261 7.75 -44.38 -7.63
C ALA A 261 8.84 -45.19 -8.35
N ASP A 262 9.09 -44.93 -9.63
CA ASP A 262 10.16 -45.61 -10.39
C ASP A 262 11.57 -45.17 -9.92
N HIS A 263 11.75 -43.90 -9.56
CA HIS A 263 12.97 -43.40 -8.92
C HIS A 263 13.23 -44.08 -7.57
N MET A 264 12.18 -44.28 -6.76
CA MET A 264 12.31 -44.99 -5.49
C MET A 264 12.65 -46.46 -5.71
N LYS A 265 12.07 -47.13 -6.71
CA LYS A 265 12.43 -48.50 -7.11
C LYS A 265 13.93 -48.63 -7.43
N LYS A 266 14.49 -47.66 -8.15
CA LYS A 266 15.94 -47.62 -8.46
C LYS A 266 16.79 -47.40 -7.21
N LYS A 267 16.35 -46.58 -6.25
CA LYS A 267 17.05 -46.39 -4.97
C LYS A 267 17.05 -47.66 -4.11
N VAL A 268 15.91 -48.33 -3.99
CA VAL A 268 15.79 -49.61 -3.26
C VAL A 268 16.70 -50.66 -3.89
N SER A 269 16.70 -50.79 -5.22
CA SER A 269 17.57 -51.75 -5.92
C SER A 269 19.07 -51.47 -5.71
N ARG A 270 19.49 -50.20 -5.62
CA ARG A 270 20.89 -49.83 -5.29
C ARG A 270 21.26 -50.19 -3.86
N LEU A 271 20.35 -49.99 -2.91
CA LEU A 271 20.53 -50.37 -1.51
C LEU A 271 20.64 -51.88 -1.36
N GLU A 272 19.79 -52.65 -2.04
CA GLU A 272 19.87 -54.12 -2.07
C GLU A 272 21.21 -54.61 -2.62
N HIS A 273 21.72 -53.97 -3.67
CA HIS A 273 23.04 -54.30 -4.24
C HIS A 273 24.17 -54.01 -3.25
N PHE A 274 24.17 -52.82 -2.64
CA PHE A 274 25.16 -52.42 -1.63
C PHE A 274 25.18 -53.39 -0.43
N VAL A 275 24.00 -53.77 0.09
CA VAL A 275 23.89 -54.75 1.17
C VAL A 275 24.38 -56.13 0.74
N GLY A 276 24.13 -56.52 -0.51
CA GLY A 276 24.64 -57.75 -1.10
C GLY A 276 26.17 -57.77 -1.17
N ASP A 277 26.79 -56.68 -1.59
CA ASP A 277 28.24 -56.55 -1.65
C ASP A 277 28.87 -56.52 -0.25
N LEU A 278 28.24 -55.84 0.70
CA LEU A 278 28.67 -55.84 2.11
C LEU A 278 28.66 -57.26 2.70
N LYS A 279 27.62 -58.05 2.40
CA LYS A 279 27.54 -59.47 2.81
C LYS A 279 28.66 -60.31 2.20
N LYS A 280 29.00 -60.10 0.92
CA LYS A 280 30.14 -60.78 0.28
C LYS A 280 31.47 -60.41 0.92
N SER A 281 31.70 -59.13 1.22
CA SER A 281 32.90 -58.67 1.92
C SER A 281 33.01 -59.27 3.32
N ILE A 282 31.90 -59.41 4.05
CA ILE A 282 31.88 -60.06 5.37
C ILE A 282 32.18 -61.56 5.28
N VAL A 283 31.69 -62.25 4.23
CA VAL A 283 31.98 -63.68 4.00
C VAL A 283 33.46 -63.87 3.62
N SER A 284 33.99 -63.03 2.73
CA SER A 284 35.42 -63.04 2.36
C SER A 284 36.34 -62.76 3.57
N LEU A 285 35.93 -61.86 4.48
CA LEU A 285 36.62 -61.62 5.74
C LEU A 285 36.53 -62.80 6.73
N LYS A 286 35.44 -63.59 6.69
CA LYS A 286 35.26 -64.79 7.53
C LYS A 286 35.97 -66.03 6.96
N GLU A 287 36.17 -66.09 5.65
CA GLU A 287 36.77 -67.24 4.95
C GLU A 287 38.31 -67.17 4.85
N GLY A 288 38.95 -66.13 5.41
CA GLY A 288 40.38 -66.15 5.71
C GLY A 288 41.30 -65.82 4.53
N GLU A 289 40.90 -64.94 3.61
CA GLU A 289 41.86 -64.30 2.70
C GLU A 289 42.60 -63.15 3.40
N THR A 290 43.45 -63.48 4.35
CA THR A 290 44.58 -62.61 4.72
C THR A 290 45.66 -62.72 3.65
N SER A 291 45.41 -62.07 2.51
CA SER A 291 46.42 -61.85 1.47
C SER A 291 47.34 -60.69 1.88
N THR A 292 48.50 -61.05 2.44
CA THR A 292 49.84 -60.50 2.14
C THR A 292 50.05 -58.98 1.97
N LEU A 293 49.36 -58.10 2.72
CA LEU A 293 49.61 -56.64 2.64
C LEU A 293 49.82 -55.90 3.97
N LEU A 294 50.04 -56.61 5.09
CA LEU A 294 50.32 -55.99 6.39
C LEU A 294 51.50 -56.64 7.13
N THR A 295 52.59 -56.94 6.40
CA THR A 295 53.88 -57.28 7.00
C THR A 295 54.91 -56.19 6.69
N SER A 296 54.96 -55.12 7.49
CA SER A 296 56.20 -54.38 7.74
C SER A 296 56.19 -53.33 8.87
N GLU A 297 55.06 -52.95 9.47
CA GLU A 297 55.06 -51.84 10.48
C GLU A 297 54.56 -52.19 11.90
N ALA A 298 54.58 -53.46 12.30
CA ALA A 298 54.13 -53.87 13.64
C ALA A 298 55.23 -54.53 14.52
N ALA A 299 56.51 -54.24 14.27
CA ALA A 299 57.63 -54.86 15.01
C ALA A 299 58.07 -54.11 16.28
N THR A 300 57.32 -53.12 16.76
CA THR A 300 57.62 -52.44 18.03
C THR A 300 56.35 -52.08 18.79
N LEU A 301 55.73 -53.06 19.46
CA LEU A 301 55.00 -52.85 20.72
C LEU A 301 54.76 -54.21 21.36
N GLY A 302 55.29 -54.35 22.57
CA GLY A 302 55.44 -55.61 23.28
C GLY A 302 54.12 -56.29 23.66
N GLU A 303 54.23 -57.60 23.76
CA GLU A 303 53.24 -58.51 24.34
C GLU A 303 52.87 -58.08 25.77
N LYS A 304 51.57 -57.89 26.02
CA LYS A 304 50.74 -58.73 26.92
C LYS A 304 49.45 -57.99 27.26
N GLY A 305 48.33 -58.59 26.84
CA GLY A 305 47.04 -58.42 27.53
C GLY A 305 46.00 -57.52 26.86
N MET A 306 45.53 -57.83 25.64
CA MET A 306 44.22 -57.37 25.14
C MET A 306 43.71 -58.26 23.99
N LEU A 307 43.41 -59.54 24.28
CA LEU A 307 42.78 -60.45 23.30
C LEU A 307 41.33 -60.81 23.66
N GLY A 308 40.74 -60.15 24.66
CA GLY A 308 39.35 -60.36 25.08
C GLY A 308 38.33 -59.33 24.60
N THR A 309 38.76 -58.14 24.17
CA THR A 309 37.85 -56.99 23.89
C THR A 309 37.54 -56.81 22.40
N ALA A 310 38.45 -57.17 21.50
CA ALA A 310 38.25 -57.00 20.05
C ALA A 310 37.11 -57.88 19.49
N GLY A 311 36.91 -59.08 20.05
CA GLY A 311 35.78 -59.94 19.67
C GLY A 311 34.41 -59.37 20.10
N GLY A 312 34.36 -58.69 21.23
CA GLY A 312 33.14 -58.04 21.73
C GLY A 312 32.75 -56.81 20.92
N GLU A 313 33.73 -56.01 20.49
CA GLU A 313 33.50 -54.83 19.65
C GLU A 313 33.03 -55.22 18.23
N LEU A 314 33.59 -56.28 17.66
CA LEU A 314 33.14 -56.82 16.37
C LEU A 314 31.71 -57.39 16.44
N ALA A 315 31.37 -58.11 17.51
CA ALA A 315 30.03 -58.61 17.73
C ALA A 315 29.00 -57.47 17.92
N ALA A 316 29.37 -56.41 18.65
CA ALA A 316 28.54 -55.22 18.82
C ALA A 316 28.37 -54.41 17.52
N ALA A 317 29.39 -54.37 16.65
CA ALA A 317 29.28 -53.77 15.33
C ALA A 317 28.35 -54.58 14.41
N LEU A 318 28.45 -55.91 14.42
CA LEU A 318 27.57 -56.81 13.67
C LEU A 318 26.10 -56.68 14.10
N ASN A 319 25.83 -56.58 15.42
CA ASN A 319 24.48 -56.38 15.92
C ASN A 319 23.90 -55.03 15.49
N ARG A 320 24.69 -53.94 15.50
CA ARG A 320 24.25 -52.62 15.00
C ARG A 320 23.94 -52.63 13.50
N ILE A 321 24.72 -53.37 12.71
CA ILE A 321 24.44 -53.55 11.28
C ILE A 321 23.15 -54.35 11.08
N GLN A 322 22.89 -55.35 11.92
CA GLN A 322 21.67 -56.16 11.85
C GLN A 322 20.41 -55.37 12.24
N GLU A 323 20.51 -54.50 13.26
CA GLU A 323 19.44 -53.54 13.62
C GLU A 323 19.15 -52.56 12.49
N GLN A 324 20.19 -51.97 11.89
CA GLN A 324 20.03 -51.09 10.72
C GLN A 324 19.40 -51.80 9.52
N GLN A 325 19.72 -53.08 9.30
CA GLN A 325 19.08 -53.89 8.26
C GLN A 325 17.58 -54.11 8.53
N MET A 326 17.18 -54.33 9.79
CA MET A 326 15.77 -54.44 10.16
C MET A 326 15.03 -53.12 9.96
N GLU A 327 15.62 -51.99 10.37
CA GLU A 327 15.02 -50.66 10.16
C GLU A 327 14.84 -50.34 8.67
N GLN A 328 15.85 -50.65 7.85
CA GLN A 328 15.76 -50.47 6.39
C GLN A 328 14.69 -51.37 5.76
N ALA A 329 14.53 -52.62 6.24
CA ALA A 329 13.49 -53.52 5.75
C ALA A 329 12.07 -53.02 6.09
N VAL A 330 11.86 -52.45 7.28
CA VAL A 330 10.60 -51.83 7.67
C VAL A 330 10.30 -50.62 6.78
N MET A 331 11.31 -49.78 6.52
CA MET A 331 11.15 -48.62 5.64
C MET A 331 10.80 -49.02 4.20
N ILE A 332 11.42 -50.08 3.66
CA ILE A 332 11.10 -50.62 2.34
C ILE A 332 9.65 -51.12 2.28
N ALA A 333 9.18 -51.82 3.32
CA ALA A 333 7.80 -52.30 3.40
C ALA A 333 6.77 -51.15 3.41
N GLN A 334 7.03 -50.09 4.19
CA GLN A 334 6.19 -48.89 4.22
C GLN A 334 6.10 -48.21 2.85
N LEU A 335 7.24 -48.07 2.16
CA LEU A 335 7.27 -47.45 0.82
C LEU A 335 6.54 -48.29 -0.23
N GLN A 336 6.52 -49.62 -0.09
CA GLN A 336 5.76 -50.51 -0.98
C GLN A 336 4.24 -50.36 -0.75
N GLU A 337 3.80 -50.20 0.50
CA GLU A 337 2.40 -49.96 0.84
C GLU A 337 1.91 -48.60 0.30
N GLU A 338 2.69 -47.54 0.50
CA GLU A 338 2.38 -46.20 -0.04
C GLU A 338 2.25 -46.20 -1.57
N LYS A 339 3.12 -46.96 -2.26
CA LYS A 339 3.05 -47.14 -3.70
C LYS A 339 1.74 -47.80 -4.12
N GLN A 340 1.35 -48.91 -3.46
CA GLN A 340 0.10 -49.61 -3.78
C GLN A 340 -1.12 -48.70 -3.58
N LEU A 341 -1.13 -47.91 -2.50
CA LEU A 341 -2.19 -46.94 -2.23
C LEU A 341 -2.26 -45.84 -3.30
N ALA A 342 -1.11 -45.35 -3.76
CA ALA A 342 -1.03 -44.37 -4.84
C ALA A 342 -1.58 -44.92 -6.17
N GLU A 343 -1.21 -46.16 -6.54
CA GLU A 343 -1.71 -46.83 -7.74
C GLU A 343 -3.23 -47.06 -7.69
N GLN A 344 -3.76 -47.46 -6.52
CA GLN A 344 -5.22 -47.58 -6.31
C GLN A 344 -5.93 -46.24 -6.48
N ARG A 345 -5.36 -45.15 -5.96
CA ARG A 345 -5.93 -43.80 -6.08
C ARG A 345 -5.94 -43.29 -7.51
N VAL A 346 -4.90 -43.59 -8.30
CA VAL A 346 -4.87 -43.26 -9.74
C VAL A 346 -5.99 -43.99 -10.47
N LYS A 347 -6.16 -45.31 -10.25
CA LYS A 347 -7.26 -46.08 -10.86
C LYS A 347 -8.66 -45.55 -10.47
N ALA A 348 -8.82 -45.07 -9.24
CA ALA A 348 -10.08 -44.47 -8.79
C ALA A 348 -10.38 -43.15 -9.53
N LEU A 349 -9.37 -42.28 -9.68
CA LEU A 349 -9.51 -41.02 -10.41
C LEU A 349 -9.77 -41.24 -11.90
N GLU A 350 -9.11 -42.21 -12.53
CA GLU A 350 -9.39 -42.59 -13.92
C GLU A 350 -10.85 -43.01 -14.11
N LYS A 351 -11.40 -43.79 -13.16
CA LYS A 351 -12.81 -44.20 -13.17
C LYS A 351 -13.77 -43.01 -12.98
N GLU A 352 -13.41 -42.05 -12.14
CA GLU A 352 -14.20 -40.83 -11.89
C GLU A 352 -14.24 -39.93 -13.13
N VAL A 353 -13.09 -39.68 -13.76
CA VAL A 353 -12.99 -38.89 -15.01
C VAL A 353 -13.84 -39.52 -16.12
N VAL A 354 -13.76 -40.84 -16.30
CA VAL A 354 -14.60 -41.56 -17.29
C VAL A 354 -16.10 -41.42 -16.97
N THR A 355 -16.47 -41.37 -15.69
CA THR A 355 -17.86 -41.21 -15.27
C THR A 355 -18.36 -39.79 -15.52
N ASN A 356 -17.57 -38.78 -15.17
CA ASN A 356 -17.89 -37.37 -15.40
C ASN A 356 -18.02 -37.07 -16.90
N PHE A 357 -17.12 -37.62 -17.72
CA PHE A 357 -17.20 -37.48 -19.18
C PHE A 357 -18.50 -38.06 -19.76
N LYS A 358 -18.99 -39.19 -19.24
CA LYS A 358 -20.29 -39.75 -19.63
C LYS A 358 -21.44 -38.81 -19.24
N GLN A 359 -21.43 -38.27 -18.02
CA GLN A 359 -22.46 -37.35 -17.53
C GLN A 359 -22.49 -36.05 -18.33
N GLU A 360 -21.33 -35.47 -18.65
CA GLU A 360 -21.21 -34.23 -19.41
C GLU A 360 -21.70 -34.40 -20.85
N LYS A 361 -21.41 -35.55 -21.47
CA LYS A 361 -21.94 -35.90 -22.79
C LYS A 361 -23.47 -36.03 -22.78
N ASP A 362 -24.04 -36.60 -21.72
CA ASP A 362 -25.50 -36.72 -21.54
C ASP A 362 -26.17 -35.36 -21.28
N LEU A 363 -25.53 -34.47 -20.50
CA LEU A 363 -25.97 -33.08 -20.27
C LEU A 363 -25.93 -32.25 -21.56
N THR A 364 -24.85 -32.37 -22.33
CA THR A 364 -24.71 -31.69 -23.62
C THR A 364 -25.77 -32.15 -24.62
N ARG A 365 -26.12 -33.44 -24.58
CA ARG A 365 -27.20 -34.01 -25.41
C ARG A 365 -28.57 -33.47 -24.98
N LYS A 366 -28.82 -33.29 -23.68
CA LYS A 366 -30.06 -32.68 -23.14
C LYS A 366 -30.18 -31.18 -23.45
N ASN A 367 -29.09 -30.42 -23.36
CA ASN A 367 -29.10 -28.98 -23.64
C ASN A 367 -29.28 -28.64 -25.12
N LYS A 368 -28.81 -29.50 -26.05
CA LYS A 368 -29.12 -29.36 -27.48
C LYS A 368 -30.60 -29.56 -27.81
N LEU A 369 -31.36 -30.21 -26.94
CA LEU A 369 -32.79 -30.44 -27.15
C LEU A 369 -33.67 -29.27 -26.68
N ASN A 370 -33.16 -28.32 -25.89
CA ASN A 370 -33.93 -27.17 -25.37
C ASN A 370 -33.04 -25.93 -25.10
N PRO A 371 -32.81 -25.03 -26.06
CA PRO A 371 -32.10 -23.78 -25.82
C PRO A 371 -33.02 -22.70 -25.17
N PRO A 372 -32.60 -22.00 -24.09
CA PRO A 372 -33.39 -20.92 -23.50
C PRO A 372 -33.26 -19.61 -24.29
N ALA A 373 -34.37 -18.88 -24.40
CA ALA A 373 -34.47 -17.61 -25.13
C ALA A 373 -33.75 -16.46 -24.38
N SER A 374 -32.92 -15.71 -25.11
CA SER A 374 -32.10 -14.61 -24.58
C SER A 374 -32.76 -13.24 -24.77
N THR A 375 -32.92 -12.48 -23.69
CA THR A 375 -33.16 -11.02 -23.70
C THR A 375 -31.96 -10.31 -23.09
N LEU A 376 -31.25 -9.53 -23.90
CA LEU A 376 -30.05 -8.76 -23.51
C LEU A 376 -30.44 -7.39 -22.92
N SER A 377 -29.88 -7.08 -21.75
CA SER A 377 -29.85 -5.76 -21.11
C SER A 377 -28.43 -5.18 -21.20
N PRO A 378 -28.22 -3.88 -21.50
CA PRO A 378 -26.89 -3.31 -21.64
C PRO A 378 -26.40 -2.75 -20.29
N PHE A 379 -26.03 -3.62 -19.36
CA PHE A 379 -25.11 -3.36 -18.24
C PHE A 379 -24.74 -4.72 -17.65
N SER A 380 -23.84 -5.44 -18.30
CA SER A 380 -23.19 -6.62 -17.72
C SER A 380 -21.68 -6.37 -17.67
N THR A 381 -21.28 -5.52 -16.73
CA THR A 381 -19.89 -5.39 -16.31
C THR A 381 -19.64 -6.49 -15.27
N ILE A 382 -18.60 -7.29 -15.51
CA ILE A 382 -18.14 -8.39 -14.67
C ILE A 382 -17.94 -7.87 -13.23
N SER A 383 -18.90 -8.17 -12.35
CA SER A 383 -18.83 -7.90 -10.91
C SER A 383 -18.37 -9.17 -10.23
N VAL A 384 -17.10 -9.25 -9.83
CA VAL A 384 -16.67 -10.25 -8.85
C VAL A 384 -16.38 -9.50 -7.55
N VAL A 385 -17.46 -9.06 -6.88
CA VAL A 385 -17.40 -8.95 -5.43
C VAL A 385 -17.25 -10.38 -4.95
N HIS A 386 -16.16 -10.69 -4.24
CA HIS A 386 -16.05 -11.98 -3.55
C HIS A 386 -17.03 -11.96 -2.37
N GLU A 387 -18.29 -12.27 -2.65
CA GLU A 387 -19.30 -12.45 -1.62
C GLU A 387 -18.95 -13.65 -0.78
N LEU A 388 -18.80 -13.42 0.52
CA LEU A 388 -18.53 -14.50 1.47
C LEU A 388 -19.83 -15.26 1.77
N PRO A 389 -19.80 -16.60 1.75
CA PRO A 389 -20.89 -17.41 2.29
C PRO A 389 -21.24 -16.98 3.72
N LYS A 390 -22.51 -17.08 4.11
CA LYS A 390 -22.93 -16.71 5.48
C LYS A 390 -22.19 -17.48 6.57
N SER A 391 -21.76 -18.71 6.28
CA SER A 391 -20.97 -19.57 7.17
C SER A 391 -19.46 -19.30 7.13
N ALA A 392 -18.99 -18.41 6.25
CA ALA A 392 -17.57 -18.17 6.05
C ALA A 392 -16.92 -17.61 7.31
N THR A 393 -15.70 -18.08 7.57
CA THR A 393 -14.82 -17.54 8.60
C THR A 393 -13.51 -17.18 7.92
N VAL A 394 -13.14 -15.90 7.97
CA VAL A 394 -11.86 -15.42 7.48
C VAL A 394 -10.89 -15.29 8.66
N GLU A 395 -9.66 -15.75 8.53
CA GLU A 395 -8.57 -15.36 9.43
C GLU A 395 -7.58 -14.48 8.68
N PHE A 396 -7.18 -13.38 9.32
CA PHE A 396 -6.21 -12.43 8.80
C PHE A 396 -4.90 -12.52 9.59
N LEU A 397 -3.79 -12.66 8.86
CA LEU A 397 -2.43 -12.69 9.41
C LEU A 397 -1.55 -11.76 8.56
N THR A 398 -0.69 -10.96 9.17
CA THR A 398 0.19 -10.03 8.46
C THR A 398 1.55 -9.95 9.15
N ASP A 399 2.55 -9.46 8.42
CA ASP A 399 3.87 -9.09 8.93
C ASP A 399 4.50 -10.25 9.73
N VAL A 400 4.55 -11.46 9.15
CA VAL A 400 5.23 -12.61 9.77
C VAL A 400 6.74 -12.41 9.76
N GLU A 401 7.29 -11.76 8.74
CA GLU A 401 8.72 -11.42 8.65
C GLU A 401 9.60 -12.66 8.95
N GLY A 402 9.32 -13.78 8.26
CA GLY A 402 10.05 -15.03 8.42
C GLY A 402 10.11 -15.61 9.84
N ASN A 403 9.29 -15.12 10.79
CA ASN A 403 9.34 -15.52 12.19
C ASN A 403 8.56 -16.83 12.41
N GLN A 404 9.30 -17.94 12.39
CA GLN A 404 8.74 -19.29 12.54
C GLN A 404 7.94 -19.44 13.84
N SER A 405 8.48 -18.99 14.98
CA SER A 405 7.81 -19.15 16.28
C SER A 405 6.49 -18.38 16.35
N TYR A 406 6.43 -17.18 15.75
CA TYR A 406 5.18 -16.42 15.63
C TYR A 406 4.17 -17.14 14.74
N LEU A 407 4.60 -17.67 13.58
CA LEU A 407 3.75 -18.45 12.69
C LEU A 407 3.23 -19.72 13.38
N ASP A 408 4.07 -20.45 14.10
CA ASP A 408 3.68 -21.66 14.84
C ASP A 408 2.66 -21.32 15.95
N ASN A 409 2.87 -20.22 16.66
CA ASN A 409 1.93 -19.72 17.67
C ASN A 409 0.56 -19.36 17.06
N PHE A 410 0.55 -18.79 15.86
CA PHE A 410 -0.67 -18.51 15.12
C PHE A 410 -1.36 -19.80 14.66
N LEU A 411 -0.62 -20.72 14.03
CA LEU A 411 -1.13 -22.00 13.54
C LEU A 411 -1.71 -22.86 14.67
N ALA A 412 -1.10 -22.86 15.84
CA ALA A 412 -1.61 -23.57 17.02
C ALA A 412 -2.97 -23.05 17.51
N ARG A 413 -3.38 -21.84 17.10
CA ARG A 413 -4.63 -21.18 17.49
C ARG A 413 -5.62 -21.03 16.34
N SER A 414 -5.15 -21.20 15.10
CA SER A 414 -5.98 -21.12 13.92
C SER A 414 -7.10 -22.16 13.97
N ARG A 415 -8.31 -21.73 13.64
CA ARG A 415 -9.49 -22.59 13.55
C ARG A 415 -9.76 -23.01 12.11
N ILE A 416 -9.10 -22.37 11.15
CA ILE A 416 -9.30 -22.64 9.73
C ILE A 416 -8.07 -23.25 9.07
N LEU A 417 -6.85 -22.95 9.52
CA LEU A 417 -5.62 -23.53 9.03
C LEU A 417 -5.20 -24.70 9.92
N SER A 418 -4.77 -25.78 9.28
CA SER A 418 -4.26 -26.96 9.97
C SER A 418 -3.10 -27.54 9.18
N VAL A 419 -2.22 -28.28 9.85
CA VAL A 419 -1.16 -29.07 9.21
C VAL A 419 -1.63 -30.52 9.21
N ASN A 420 -1.71 -31.13 8.02
CA ASN A 420 -2.11 -32.53 7.91
C ASN A 420 -0.95 -33.49 8.25
N SER A 421 -1.22 -34.79 8.28
CA SER A 421 -0.22 -35.82 8.62
C SER A 421 0.98 -35.85 7.68
N SER A 422 0.87 -35.33 6.45
CA SER A 422 1.99 -35.22 5.52
C SER A 422 2.78 -33.91 5.66
N GLY A 423 2.49 -33.09 6.68
CA GLY A 423 3.13 -31.78 6.88
C GLY A 423 2.65 -30.69 5.91
N SER A 424 1.56 -30.93 5.17
CA SER A 424 1.00 -29.96 4.22
C SER A 424 -0.13 -29.17 4.88
N TYR A 425 -0.15 -27.87 4.59
CA TYR A 425 -1.16 -26.97 5.12
C TYR A 425 -2.51 -27.18 4.43
N ASP A 426 -3.56 -27.15 5.25
CA ASP A 426 -4.93 -27.32 4.81
C ASP A 426 -5.87 -26.26 5.38
N LEU A 427 -6.95 -26.00 4.65
CA LEU A 427 -7.95 -24.99 4.97
C LEU A 427 -9.30 -25.68 5.20
N SER A 428 -9.93 -25.39 6.35
CA SER A 428 -11.26 -25.91 6.68
C SER A 428 -12.29 -25.57 5.58
N PRO A 429 -13.40 -26.34 5.41
CA PRO A 429 -14.32 -26.15 4.29
C PRO A 429 -14.93 -24.74 4.16
N ASN A 430 -15.21 -24.07 5.28
CA ASN A 430 -15.74 -22.70 5.31
C ASN A 430 -14.67 -21.64 5.68
N GLY A 431 -13.41 -22.06 5.72
CA GLY A 431 -12.27 -21.20 6.02
C GLY A 431 -11.85 -20.38 4.81
N TYR A 432 -11.51 -19.13 5.08
CA TYR A 432 -10.90 -18.18 4.15
C TYR A 432 -9.67 -17.57 4.83
N PHE A 433 -8.57 -17.44 4.13
CA PHE A 433 -7.33 -16.93 4.71
C PHE A 433 -6.84 -15.72 3.92
N VAL A 434 -6.59 -14.62 4.62
CA VAL A 434 -6.00 -13.42 4.02
C VAL A 434 -4.66 -13.17 4.70
N TYR A 435 -3.59 -13.16 3.91
CA TYR A 435 -2.26 -12.79 4.36
C TYR A 435 -1.98 -11.32 3.98
N GLY A 436 -1.63 -10.47 4.95
CA GLY A 436 -1.58 -9.00 4.82
C GLY A 436 -0.28 -8.39 4.31
N GLY A 437 0.71 -9.21 3.94
CA GLY A 437 2.00 -8.73 3.42
C GLY A 437 3.14 -8.86 4.42
N ASP A 438 4.33 -8.43 3.98
CA ASP A 438 5.60 -8.51 4.71
C ASP A 438 5.87 -9.94 5.22
N SER A 439 5.98 -10.86 4.25
CA SER A 439 6.17 -12.30 4.47
C SER A 439 7.60 -12.71 4.85
N VAL A 440 8.57 -11.90 4.45
CA VAL A 440 10.01 -12.19 4.52
C VAL A 440 10.76 -11.12 5.31
N ASP A 441 12.06 -11.38 5.52
CA ASP A 441 13.04 -10.61 6.28
C ASP A 441 12.96 -10.82 7.79
N LYS A 442 14.08 -10.59 8.49
CA LYS A 442 14.28 -10.73 9.93
C LYS A 442 14.41 -12.16 10.42
N GLY A 443 13.38 -12.99 10.26
CA GLY A 443 13.33 -14.35 10.82
C GLY A 443 14.02 -15.44 9.96
N PRO A 444 14.18 -16.67 10.49
CA PRO A 444 14.87 -17.79 9.82
C PRO A 444 13.97 -18.70 8.97
N ALA A 445 12.77 -18.24 8.59
CA ALA A 445 11.81 -19.06 7.85
C ALA A 445 11.17 -18.34 6.65
N ASP A 446 11.91 -17.46 5.97
CA ASP A 446 11.44 -16.74 4.78
C ASP A 446 10.93 -17.70 3.69
N ILE A 447 11.80 -18.63 3.28
CA ILE A 447 11.54 -19.56 2.17
C ILE A 447 10.36 -20.46 2.52
N ARG A 448 10.35 -21.03 3.74
CA ARG A 448 9.26 -21.91 4.19
C ARG A 448 7.93 -21.18 4.29
N THR A 449 7.93 -19.96 4.85
CA THR A 449 6.71 -19.15 5.00
C THR A 449 6.11 -18.84 3.63
N VAL A 450 6.92 -18.34 2.68
CA VAL A 450 6.42 -18.00 1.35
C VAL A 450 6.00 -19.24 0.55
N LYS A 451 6.74 -20.35 0.65
CA LYS A 451 6.34 -21.62 0.00
C LYS A 451 5.04 -22.17 0.56
N MET A 452 4.81 -22.07 1.87
CA MET A 452 3.52 -22.39 2.48
C MET A 452 2.40 -21.51 1.89
N LEU A 453 2.57 -20.19 1.90
CA LEU A 453 1.55 -19.24 1.45
C LEU A 453 1.19 -19.45 -0.02
N THR A 454 2.19 -19.63 -0.89
CA THR A 454 1.98 -19.90 -2.32
C THR A 454 1.33 -21.26 -2.56
N ALA A 455 1.71 -22.30 -1.80
CA ALA A 455 1.07 -23.62 -1.88
C ALA A 455 -0.41 -23.55 -1.47
N LEU A 456 -0.73 -22.84 -0.39
CA LEU A 456 -2.11 -22.60 0.06
C LEU A 456 -2.91 -21.83 -1.01
N LYS A 457 -2.35 -20.75 -1.56
CA LYS A 457 -3.00 -19.97 -2.65
C LYS A 457 -3.28 -20.83 -3.87
N LYS A 458 -2.33 -21.67 -4.30
CA LYS A 458 -2.52 -22.57 -5.45
C LYS A 458 -3.55 -23.67 -5.18
N LYS A 459 -3.62 -24.17 -3.94
CA LYS A 459 -4.58 -25.20 -3.52
C LYS A 459 -5.99 -24.62 -3.37
N TYR A 460 -6.09 -23.38 -2.91
CA TYR A 460 -7.35 -22.69 -2.59
C TYR A 460 -7.41 -21.29 -3.19
N PRO A 461 -7.41 -21.15 -4.53
CA PRO A 461 -7.29 -19.85 -5.20
C PRO A 461 -8.39 -18.85 -4.84
N GLU A 462 -9.61 -19.33 -4.59
CA GLU A 462 -10.77 -18.48 -4.26
C GLU A 462 -10.98 -18.26 -2.75
N ARG A 463 -10.13 -18.86 -1.91
CA ARG A 463 -10.27 -18.80 -0.44
C ARG A 463 -9.02 -18.33 0.28
N VAL A 464 -7.87 -18.33 -0.39
CA VAL A 464 -6.61 -17.80 0.12
C VAL A 464 -6.27 -16.56 -0.69
N PHE A 465 -5.95 -15.47 -0.03
CA PHE A 465 -5.58 -14.20 -0.66
C PHE A 465 -4.29 -13.69 -0.05
N LEU A 466 -3.41 -13.15 -0.89
CA LEU A 466 -2.08 -12.68 -0.49
C LEU A 466 -2.00 -11.19 -0.84
N ILE A 467 -1.93 -10.33 0.16
CA ILE A 467 -1.64 -8.91 0.00
C ILE A 467 -0.12 -8.73 -0.01
N LEU A 468 0.38 -7.87 -0.88
CA LEU A 468 1.80 -7.57 -1.01
C LEU A 468 2.17 -6.39 -0.10
N GLY A 469 3.16 -6.62 0.76
CA GLY A 469 3.81 -5.57 1.53
C GLY A 469 5.07 -5.03 0.86
N ASN A 470 5.68 -4.01 1.47
CA ASN A 470 6.90 -3.41 0.96
C ASN A 470 8.07 -4.40 0.95
N ARG A 471 8.19 -5.26 1.97
CA ARG A 471 9.29 -6.24 2.03
C ARG A 471 9.18 -7.27 0.92
N ASP A 472 7.96 -7.63 0.52
CA ASP A 472 7.72 -8.61 -0.54
C ASP A 472 8.19 -8.07 -1.90
N ILE A 473 7.78 -6.84 -2.24
CA ILE A 473 8.07 -6.24 -3.55
C ILE A 473 9.54 -5.82 -3.67
N ASN A 474 10.15 -5.33 -2.58
CA ASN A 474 11.52 -4.84 -2.59
C ASN A 474 12.55 -5.91 -2.97
N LYS A 475 12.19 -7.21 -2.97
CA LYS A 475 13.08 -8.29 -3.42
C LYS A 475 13.32 -8.28 -4.93
N LEU A 476 12.41 -7.71 -5.72
CA LEU A 476 12.56 -7.66 -7.18
C LEU A 476 13.73 -6.79 -7.66
N ARG A 477 14.30 -5.95 -6.79
CA ARG A 477 15.44 -5.09 -7.14
C ARG A 477 16.79 -5.82 -7.17
N PHE A 478 16.88 -7.03 -6.61
CA PHE A 478 18.16 -7.75 -6.50
C PHE A 478 18.84 -7.98 -7.86
N PRO A 479 18.18 -8.45 -8.93
CA PRO A 479 18.87 -8.69 -10.20
C PRO A 479 19.43 -7.41 -10.83
N ALA A 480 18.77 -6.27 -10.64
CA ALA A 480 19.21 -5.00 -11.20
C ALA A 480 20.39 -4.40 -10.42
N GLU A 481 20.33 -4.41 -9.08
CA GLU A 481 21.34 -3.74 -8.23
C GLU A 481 22.55 -4.60 -7.86
N LEU A 482 22.46 -5.90 -8.10
CA LEU A 482 23.58 -6.84 -7.94
C LEU A 482 24.29 -7.17 -9.26
N ASP A 483 23.91 -6.50 -10.36
CA ASP A 483 24.64 -6.59 -11.63
C ASP A 483 26.06 -6.07 -11.43
N GLU A 484 27.07 -6.82 -11.90
CA GLU A 484 28.49 -6.50 -11.72
C GLU A 484 28.84 -5.08 -12.17
N ARG A 485 28.17 -4.56 -13.21
CA ARG A 485 28.37 -3.19 -13.73
C ARG A 485 27.90 -2.12 -12.75
N THR A 486 26.98 -2.46 -11.86
CA THR A 486 26.36 -1.53 -10.88
C THR A 486 26.92 -1.67 -9.47
N LEU A 487 27.70 -2.74 -9.19
CA LEU A 487 28.30 -2.97 -7.87
C LEU A 487 29.25 -1.82 -7.45
N ALA A 488 29.92 -1.20 -8.43
CA ALA A 488 30.86 -0.09 -8.21
C ALA A 488 30.20 1.31 -8.19
N THR A 489 28.94 1.44 -8.61
CA THR A 489 28.26 2.75 -8.66
C THR A 489 27.66 3.14 -7.32
N SER A 490 27.60 4.46 -7.08
CA SER A 490 27.00 5.08 -5.89
C SER A 490 25.56 4.59 -5.69
N SER A 491 25.34 3.82 -4.63
CA SER A 491 24.03 3.28 -4.23
C SER A 491 23.19 4.30 -3.49
N ASP A 492 23.07 5.50 -4.05
CA ASP A 492 22.20 6.54 -3.49
C ASP A 492 20.74 6.18 -3.82
N ILE A 493 19.89 6.16 -2.81
CA ILE A 493 18.46 5.86 -2.95
C ILE A 493 17.64 7.13 -2.65
N TYR A 494 16.65 7.42 -3.49
CA TYR A 494 15.91 8.68 -3.39
C TYR A 494 14.89 8.70 -2.23
N TRP A 495 14.48 7.54 -1.72
CA TRP A 495 13.40 7.43 -0.74
C TRP A 495 13.84 7.49 0.73
N ASP A 496 15.14 7.42 1.03
CA ASP A 496 15.63 7.59 2.39
C ASP A 496 16.93 8.39 2.40
N SER A 497 16.85 9.69 2.63
CA SER A 497 18.04 10.56 2.70
C SER A 497 18.97 10.27 3.89
N ARG A 498 18.55 9.44 4.85
CA ARG A 498 19.33 9.09 6.05
C ARG A 498 20.13 7.79 5.87
N HIS A 499 19.93 7.07 4.77
CA HIS A 499 20.64 5.82 4.54
C HIS A 499 22.15 6.07 4.51
N THR A 500 22.92 5.11 5.01
CA THR A 500 24.38 5.13 4.83
C THR A 500 24.70 4.68 3.40
N PRO A 501 25.38 5.49 2.56
CA PRO A 501 25.76 5.07 1.22
C PRO A 501 26.64 3.82 1.26
N PHE A 502 26.51 2.95 0.25
CA PHE A 502 27.21 1.65 0.22
C PHE A 502 28.73 1.78 0.44
N ALA A 503 29.38 2.71 -0.24
CA ALA A 503 30.82 2.93 -0.09
C ALA A 503 31.23 3.28 1.35
N ALA A 504 30.43 4.11 2.04
CA ALA A 504 30.69 4.50 3.42
C ALA A 504 30.44 3.33 4.39
N TRP A 505 29.34 2.60 4.20
CA TRP A 505 29.03 1.40 5.01
C TRP A 505 30.14 0.36 4.89
N CYS A 506 30.67 0.16 3.69
CA CYS A 506 31.76 -0.76 3.45
C CYS A 506 33.09 -0.34 4.11
N GLN A 507 33.42 0.96 4.08
CA GLN A 507 34.59 1.49 4.78
C GLN A 507 34.48 1.26 6.30
N GLU A 508 33.27 1.40 6.85
CA GLU A 508 33.01 1.17 8.27
C GLU A 508 33.07 -0.33 8.64
N LYS A 509 32.42 -1.20 7.84
CA LYS A 509 32.16 -2.59 8.24
C LYS A 509 33.12 -3.63 7.66
N LEU A 510 33.65 -3.43 6.44
CA LEU A 510 34.26 -4.52 5.68
C LEU A 510 35.70 -4.28 5.21
N GLN A 511 36.28 -3.09 5.39
CA GLN A 511 37.65 -2.69 4.98
C GLN A 511 37.94 -2.81 3.45
N GLN A 512 37.38 -3.78 2.72
CA GLN A 512 37.39 -3.89 1.26
C GLN A 512 36.03 -4.40 0.72
N PRO A 513 35.33 -3.62 -0.13
CA PRO A 513 34.02 -4.00 -0.63
C PRO A 513 33.94 -4.23 -2.13
N THR A 514 33.69 -5.47 -2.57
CA THR A 514 33.55 -5.72 -4.02
C THR A 514 32.61 -6.84 -4.42
N GLU A 515 31.89 -7.50 -3.50
CA GLU A 515 31.07 -8.67 -3.83
C GLU A 515 29.58 -8.48 -3.60
N GLN A 516 28.76 -9.21 -4.37
CA GLN A 516 27.30 -9.20 -4.28
C GLN A 516 26.79 -9.47 -2.85
N ALA A 517 27.45 -10.36 -2.10
CA ALA A 517 27.11 -10.65 -0.71
C ALA A 517 27.16 -9.39 0.18
N SER A 518 28.19 -8.55 0.00
CA SER A 518 28.34 -7.30 0.74
C SER A 518 27.25 -6.31 0.38
N LYS A 519 26.91 -6.22 -0.91
CA LYS A 519 25.83 -5.34 -1.39
C LYS A 519 24.47 -5.78 -0.85
N ILE A 520 24.17 -7.09 -0.81
CA ILE A 520 22.94 -7.61 -0.19
C ILE A 520 22.89 -7.25 1.30
N ARG A 521 23.97 -7.49 2.06
CA ARG A 521 24.03 -7.14 3.49
C ARG A 521 23.73 -5.65 3.71
N TRP A 522 24.34 -4.77 2.91
CA TRP A 522 24.06 -3.34 2.93
C TRP A 522 22.60 -3.03 2.59
N MET A 523 22.03 -3.61 1.52
CA MET A 523 20.64 -3.38 1.14
C MET A 523 19.70 -3.75 2.30
N LEU A 524 19.91 -4.92 2.89
CA LEU A 524 19.12 -5.43 4.00
C LEU A 524 19.22 -4.55 5.24
N GLU A 525 20.42 -4.10 5.61
CA GLU A 525 20.66 -3.25 6.79
C GLU A 525 20.19 -1.80 6.56
N CYS A 526 20.69 -1.15 5.52
CA CYS A 526 20.57 0.29 5.33
C CYS A 526 19.31 0.74 4.58
N THR A 527 18.70 -0.14 3.77
CA THR A 527 17.58 0.27 2.89
C THR A 527 16.29 -0.49 3.13
N MET A 528 16.36 -1.63 3.86
CA MET A 528 15.22 -2.52 4.12
C MET A 528 14.96 -2.77 5.61
N GLY A 529 15.75 -2.20 6.52
CA GLY A 529 15.56 -2.32 7.97
C GLY A 529 15.54 -3.76 8.47
N SER A 530 16.46 -4.59 7.97
CA SER A 530 16.46 -6.05 8.14
C SER A 530 17.87 -6.66 8.21
N ALA A 531 18.74 -6.04 9.01
CA ALA A 531 20.17 -6.39 9.08
C ALA A 531 20.45 -7.87 9.38
N SER A 532 19.56 -8.58 10.09
CA SER A 532 19.74 -10.00 10.42
C SER A 532 19.48 -10.96 9.27
N THR A 533 18.73 -10.54 8.23
CA THR A 533 18.16 -11.46 7.24
C THR A 533 19.22 -12.29 6.50
N PHE A 534 20.40 -11.74 6.24
CA PHE A 534 21.45 -12.48 5.54
C PHE A 534 21.87 -13.74 6.33
N GLU A 535 22.01 -13.59 7.65
CA GLU A 535 22.42 -14.70 8.52
C GLU A 535 21.25 -15.63 8.87
N THR A 536 20.02 -15.11 8.99
CA THR A 536 18.84 -15.98 9.17
C THR A 536 18.51 -16.77 7.90
N ARG A 537 18.76 -16.21 6.70
CA ARG A 537 18.74 -16.96 5.44
C ARG A 537 19.80 -18.07 5.43
N ARG A 538 21.00 -17.82 5.98
CA ARG A 538 22.02 -18.86 6.12
C ARG A 538 21.54 -20.02 7.01
N LEU A 539 20.90 -19.70 8.14
CA LEU A 539 20.31 -20.70 9.04
C LEU A 539 19.25 -21.53 8.31
N GLU A 540 18.34 -20.87 7.60
CA GLU A 540 17.27 -21.55 6.85
C GLU A 540 17.84 -22.49 5.77
N LEU A 541 18.88 -22.05 5.04
CA LEU A 541 19.55 -22.88 4.03
C LEU A 541 20.27 -24.08 4.64
N ALA A 542 20.87 -23.92 5.83
CA ALA A 542 21.52 -25.02 6.55
C ALA A 542 20.48 -26.08 6.94
N GLU A 543 19.38 -25.65 7.55
CA GLU A 543 18.27 -26.50 7.98
C GLU A 543 17.62 -27.23 6.78
N THR A 544 17.25 -26.50 5.73
CA THR A 544 16.57 -27.09 4.56
C THR A 544 17.46 -28.03 3.75
N LYS A 545 18.78 -27.84 3.77
CA LYS A 545 19.75 -28.73 3.11
C LYS A 545 20.27 -29.83 4.03
N LEU A 546 19.89 -29.83 5.32
CA LEU A 546 20.37 -30.75 6.35
C LEU A 546 21.91 -30.76 6.43
N ILE A 547 22.52 -29.58 6.44
CA ILE A 547 23.97 -29.39 6.58
C ILE A 547 24.27 -28.42 7.73
N GLU A 548 25.49 -28.50 8.24
CA GLU A 548 25.98 -27.56 9.24
C GLU A 548 25.97 -26.12 8.72
N LYS A 549 25.61 -25.16 9.58
CA LYS A 549 25.56 -23.71 9.23
C LYS A 549 26.89 -23.23 8.65
N SER A 550 28.00 -23.71 9.19
CA SER A 550 29.36 -23.35 8.76
C SER A 550 29.67 -23.75 7.32
N LEU A 551 28.95 -24.72 6.76
CA LEU A 551 29.11 -25.17 5.37
C LEU A 551 28.29 -24.33 4.38
N VAL A 552 27.36 -23.50 4.86
CA VAL A 552 26.61 -22.58 3.99
C VAL A 552 27.46 -21.34 3.74
N THR A 553 28.00 -21.20 2.53
CA THR A 553 28.86 -20.06 2.15
C THR A 553 28.04 -18.81 1.82
N ASP A 554 28.69 -17.64 1.83
CA ASP A 554 28.07 -16.36 1.40
C ASP A 554 27.56 -16.41 -0.03
N LYS A 555 28.25 -17.18 -0.89
CA LYS A 555 27.80 -17.43 -2.25
C LYS A 555 26.46 -18.18 -2.26
N MET A 556 26.30 -19.22 -1.44
CA MET A 556 25.03 -19.96 -1.37
C MET A 556 23.86 -19.08 -0.88
N VAL A 557 24.13 -18.17 0.06
CA VAL A 557 23.13 -17.19 0.53
C VAL A 557 22.78 -16.20 -0.58
N THR A 558 23.79 -15.67 -1.26
CA THR A 558 23.62 -14.71 -2.38
C THR A 558 22.85 -15.34 -3.54
N ASP A 559 23.24 -16.55 -3.95
CA ASP A 559 22.55 -17.33 -4.98
C ASP A 559 21.09 -17.58 -4.57
N SER A 560 20.80 -17.81 -3.29
CA SER A 560 19.42 -17.98 -2.80
C SER A 560 18.56 -16.73 -2.99
N PHE A 561 19.09 -15.52 -2.70
CA PHE A 561 18.37 -14.27 -2.95
C PHE A 561 18.13 -14.05 -4.45
N LEU A 562 19.17 -14.19 -5.27
CA LEU A 562 19.06 -14.01 -6.72
C LEU A 562 18.09 -15.02 -7.36
N ASN A 563 18.22 -16.31 -7.01
CA ASN A 563 17.36 -17.35 -7.56
C ASN A 563 15.90 -17.20 -7.14
N SER A 564 15.62 -16.69 -5.93
CA SER A 564 14.24 -16.52 -5.44
C SER A 564 13.39 -15.59 -6.31
N VAL A 565 14.02 -14.68 -7.05
CA VAL A 565 13.36 -13.69 -7.92
C VAL A 565 13.76 -13.80 -9.39
N ASN A 566 14.58 -14.78 -9.77
CA ASN A 566 15.03 -14.98 -11.14
C ASN A 566 13.97 -15.76 -11.94
N PRO A 567 13.32 -15.18 -12.98
CA PRO A 567 12.30 -15.90 -13.75
C PRO A 567 12.81 -17.18 -14.45
N LYS A 568 14.13 -17.29 -14.65
CA LYS A 568 14.80 -18.45 -15.24
C LYS A 568 15.51 -19.33 -14.20
N GLY A 569 15.37 -19.01 -12.92
CA GLY A 569 15.94 -19.79 -11.83
C GLY A 569 15.15 -21.08 -11.58
N ASP A 570 15.78 -22.06 -10.96
CA ASP A 570 15.15 -23.37 -10.68
C ASP A 570 14.03 -23.29 -9.64
N ASP A 571 14.05 -22.28 -8.76
CA ASP A 571 13.12 -22.12 -7.64
C ASP A 571 12.81 -20.63 -7.35
N PRO A 572 12.06 -19.93 -8.22
CA PRO A 572 11.77 -18.50 -8.10
C PRO A 572 10.58 -18.22 -7.16
N TRP A 573 10.64 -18.79 -5.96
CA TRP A 573 9.53 -18.81 -5.00
C TRP A 573 9.02 -17.42 -4.60
N MET A 574 9.90 -16.41 -4.54
CA MET A 574 9.51 -15.05 -4.16
C MET A 574 8.82 -14.33 -5.33
N LEU A 575 9.35 -14.49 -6.55
CA LEU A 575 8.69 -13.99 -7.75
C LEU A 575 7.31 -14.63 -7.92
N GLU A 576 7.19 -15.93 -7.68
CA GLU A 576 5.90 -16.61 -7.72
C GLU A 576 4.89 -16.04 -6.70
N TYR A 577 5.35 -15.72 -5.49
CA TYR A 577 4.53 -15.04 -4.48
C TYR A 577 4.04 -13.68 -4.97
N VAL A 578 4.92 -12.84 -5.54
CA VAL A 578 4.53 -11.53 -6.09
C VAL A 578 3.50 -11.65 -7.22
N LYS A 579 3.64 -12.66 -8.09
CA LYS A 579 2.66 -12.94 -9.15
C LYS A 579 1.29 -13.30 -8.59
N LEU A 580 1.26 -14.13 -7.54
CA LEU A 580 0.03 -14.59 -6.90
C LEU A 580 -0.60 -13.54 -5.98
N GLY A 581 0.18 -12.57 -5.51
CA GLY A 581 -0.27 -11.52 -4.60
C GLY A 581 -1.13 -10.45 -5.25
N GLN A 582 -1.66 -9.56 -4.43
CA GLN A 582 -2.53 -8.43 -4.78
C GLN A 582 -2.11 -7.21 -3.97
N LEU A 583 -2.35 -6.00 -4.46
CA LEU A 583 -2.13 -4.77 -3.70
C LEU A 583 -3.32 -4.43 -2.82
N MET A 584 -4.51 -4.85 -3.25
CA MET A 584 -5.78 -4.54 -2.61
C MET A 584 -6.74 -5.73 -2.77
N LEU A 585 -7.57 -5.96 -1.77
CA LEU A 585 -8.63 -6.96 -1.81
C LEU A 585 -9.90 -6.43 -1.14
N ILE A 586 -11.04 -6.66 -1.77
CA ILE A 586 -12.36 -6.45 -1.17
C ILE A 586 -13.04 -7.81 -1.02
N LEU A 587 -13.38 -8.18 0.22
CA LEU A 587 -14.21 -9.35 0.53
C LEU A 587 -15.45 -8.87 1.30
N ASP A 588 -16.64 -9.06 0.71
CA ASP A 588 -17.90 -8.54 1.26
C ASP A 588 -17.79 -7.02 1.57
N ASN A 589 -17.95 -6.61 2.82
CA ASN A 589 -17.83 -5.21 3.28
C ASN A 589 -16.44 -4.87 3.88
N SER A 590 -15.41 -5.67 3.59
CA SER A 590 -14.08 -5.56 4.19
C SER A 590 -13.02 -5.30 3.14
N LEU A 591 -12.21 -4.27 3.36
CA LEU A 591 -11.05 -3.92 2.55
C LEU A 591 -9.76 -4.37 3.22
N PHE A 592 -8.84 -4.95 2.45
CA PHE A 592 -7.51 -5.35 2.89
C PHE A 592 -6.46 -4.65 2.04
N VAL A 593 -5.53 -3.96 2.70
CA VAL A 593 -4.35 -3.29 2.12
C VAL A 593 -3.20 -3.42 3.10
N HIS A 594 -1.95 -3.32 2.66
CA HIS A 594 -0.83 -3.52 3.58
C HIS A 594 -0.62 -2.33 4.54
N GLY A 595 -0.60 -1.09 4.06
CA GLY A 595 -0.34 0.09 4.90
C GLY A 595 -1.60 0.83 5.36
N GLY A 596 -2.38 1.35 4.39
CA GLY A 596 -3.58 2.13 4.71
C GLY A 596 -4.03 3.05 3.59
N LEU A 597 -5.07 3.83 3.86
CA LEU A 597 -5.68 4.76 2.91
C LEU A 597 -5.51 6.22 3.34
N ARG A 598 -5.48 7.10 2.35
CA ARG A 598 -5.53 8.57 2.46
C ARG A 598 -6.45 9.11 1.39
N GLU A 599 -7.00 10.30 1.60
CA GLU A 599 -7.93 10.93 0.67
C GLU A 599 -7.30 11.13 -0.72
N ASP A 600 -6.05 11.58 -0.80
CA ASP A 600 -5.34 11.88 -2.05
C ASP A 600 -4.83 10.64 -2.83
N LEU A 601 -4.99 9.45 -2.24
CA LEU A 601 -4.71 8.16 -2.86
C LEU A 601 -5.95 7.56 -3.55
N LEU A 602 -7.16 7.96 -3.15
CA LEU A 602 -8.38 7.30 -3.60
C LEU A 602 -8.49 7.30 -5.13
N GLY A 603 -8.75 6.13 -5.70
CA GLY A 603 -8.88 5.95 -7.16
C GLY A 603 -7.57 5.99 -7.96
N CYS A 604 -6.42 6.27 -7.31
CA CYS A 604 -5.15 6.42 -8.02
C CYS A 604 -4.57 5.06 -8.42
N VAL A 605 -4.20 4.92 -9.69
CA VAL A 605 -3.45 3.79 -10.24
C VAL A 605 -2.20 4.36 -10.90
N PRO A 606 -0.99 3.84 -10.65
CA PRO A 606 0.23 4.40 -11.23
C PRO A 606 0.16 4.51 -12.77
N GLY A 607 0.57 5.66 -13.30
CA GLY A 607 0.44 5.99 -14.72
C GLY A 607 -0.94 6.53 -15.15
N ASN A 608 -1.93 6.54 -14.25
CA ASN A 608 -3.24 7.13 -14.48
C ASN A 608 -3.55 8.22 -13.44
N ASP A 609 -3.36 9.47 -13.84
CA ASP A 609 -3.53 10.67 -12.99
C ASP A 609 -4.97 11.20 -13.02
N SER A 610 -5.97 10.32 -13.03
CA SER A 610 -7.36 10.75 -12.91
C SER A 610 -7.61 11.25 -11.49
N GLU A 611 -7.75 12.56 -11.32
CA GLU A 611 -8.20 13.17 -10.07
C GLU A 611 -9.71 12.95 -9.93
N LEU A 612 -10.09 11.99 -9.08
CA LEU A 612 -11.48 11.71 -8.74
C LEU A 612 -11.74 12.15 -7.30
N GLU A 613 -12.92 12.72 -7.07
CA GLU A 613 -13.39 12.99 -5.72
C GLU A 613 -13.76 11.68 -5.01
N ALA A 614 -13.67 11.64 -3.67
CA ALA A 614 -13.89 10.42 -2.89
C ALA A 614 -15.26 9.75 -3.14
N ASP A 615 -16.31 10.52 -3.40
CA ASP A 615 -17.67 10.02 -3.70
C ASP A 615 -17.86 9.54 -5.15
N GLU A 616 -16.86 9.73 -6.02
CA GLU A 616 -16.85 9.29 -7.41
C GLU A 616 -16.01 8.01 -7.61
N VAL A 617 -15.17 7.65 -6.63
CA VAL A 617 -14.34 6.45 -6.69
C VAL A 617 -15.17 5.20 -6.40
N ASP A 618 -15.30 4.35 -7.41
CA ASP A 618 -15.80 2.99 -7.27
C ASP A 618 -14.68 2.07 -6.74
N ALA A 619 -14.83 1.58 -5.51
CA ALA A 619 -13.83 0.79 -4.81
C ALA A 619 -13.46 -0.50 -5.55
N GLN A 620 -14.46 -1.16 -6.17
CA GLN A 620 -14.25 -2.42 -6.87
C GLN A 620 -13.45 -2.21 -8.17
N SER A 621 -13.78 -1.18 -8.93
CA SER A 621 -13.06 -0.79 -10.14
C SER A 621 -11.63 -0.39 -9.80
N TRP A 622 -11.43 0.42 -8.75
CA TRP A 622 -10.08 0.79 -8.30
C TRP A 622 -9.26 -0.42 -7.86
N CYS A 623 -9.83 -1.31 -7.03
CA CYS A 623 -9.20 -2.55 -6.60
C CYS A 623 -8.79 -3.42 -7.80
N THR A 624 -9.65 -3.52 -8.82
CA THR A 624 -9.40 -4.30 -10.03
C THR A 624 -8.25 -3.69 -10.84
N SER A 625 -8.34 -2.39 -11.17
CA SER A 625 -7.33 -1.71 -11.98
C SER A 625 -5.96 -1.64 -11.31
N LEU A 626 -5.91 -1.46 -9.98
CA LEU A 626 -4.65 -1.45 -9.25
C LEU A 626 -3.96 -2.84 -9.27
N ASN A 627 -4.74 -3.91 -9.13
CA ASN A 627 -4.22 -5.28 -9.22
C ASN A 627 -3.82 -5.67 -10.65
N GLU A 628 -4.56 -5.22 -11.66
CA GLU A 628 -4.20 -5.40 -13.07
C GLU A 628 -2.88 -4.71 -13.40
N TRP A 629 -2.71 -3.44 -12.99
CA TRP A 629 -1.45 -2.72 -13.12
C TRP A 629 -0.29 -3.50 -12.48
N LYS A 630 -0.45 -3.97 -11.23
CA LYS A 630 0.56 -4.80 -10.55
C LYS A 630 0.90 -6.04 -11.37
N ASN A 631 -0.10 -6.75 -11.87
CA ASN A 631 0.10 -7.96 -12.68
C ASN A 631 0.87 -7.68 -13.96
N ASP A 632 0.61 -6.55 -14.62
CA ASP A 632 1.34 -6.16 -15.82
C ASP A 632 2.79 -5.79 -15.50
N MET A 633 3.05 -5.13 -14.37
CA MET A 633 4.42 -4.88 -13.92
C MET A 633 5.17 -6.17 -13.54
N ALA A 634 4.49 -7.14 -12.92
CA ALA A 634 5.07 -8.46 -12.65
C ALA A 634 5.42 -9.20 -13.95
N LYS A 635 4.54 -9.17 -14.97
CA LYS A 635 4.83 -9.76 -16.30
C LYS A 635 5.99 -9.04 -17.01
N ALA A 636 6.03 -7.70 -16.91
CA ALA A 636 7.13 -6.91 -17.46
C ALA A 636 8.46 -7.27 -16.78
N TYR A 637 8.45 -7.47 -15.46
CA TYR A 637 9.61 -7.98 -14.72
C TYR A 637 10.02 -9.39 -15.16
N GLU A 638 9.09 -10.31 -15.34
CA GLU A 638 9.40 -11.67 -15.83
C GLU A 638 10.10 -11.65 -17.20
N SER A 639 9.67 -10.73 -18.06
CA SER A 639 10.23 -10.56 -19.40
C SER A 639 11.59 -9.87 -19.35
N SER A 640 11.78 -8.91 -18.43
CA SER A 640 13.02 -8.16 -18.25
C SER A 640 13.24 -7.79 -16.77
N PRO A 641 13.95 -8.64 -15.99
CA PRO A 641 14.18 -8.40 -14.56
C PRO A 641 14.95 -7.12 -14.23
N LYS A 642 15.62 -6.54 -15.22
CA LYS A 642 16.38 -5.28 -15.12
C LYS A 642 15.66 -4.11 -15.83
N GLY A 643 14.45 -4.34 -16.35
CA GLY A 643 13.63 -3.36 -17.05
C GLY A 643 12.66 -2.62 -16.12
N GLU A 644 11.69 -1.91 -16.69
CA GLU A 644 10.82 -1.00 -15.92
C GLU A 644 9.92 -1.69 -14.89
N GLY A 645 9.56 -2.95 -15.08
CA GLY A 645 8.61 -3.66 -14.21
C GLY A 645 9.01 -3.68 -12.73
N HIS A 646 10.29 -3.95 -12.41
CA HIS A 646 10.74 -3.87 -11.01
C HIS A 646 10.79 -2.43 -10.49
N LEU A 647 11.17 -1.45 -11.33
CA LEU A 647 11.29 -0.06 -10.91
C LEU A 647 9.94 0.53 -10.52
N GLN A 648 8.90 0.25 -11.30
CA GLN A 648 7.55 0.75 -11.00
C GLN A 648 6.95 0.10 -9.75
N LEU A 649 7.14 -1.21 -9.57
CA LEU A 649 6.70 -1.88 -8.35
C LEU A 649 7.50 -1.42 -7.12
N LEU A 650 8.82 -1.25 -7.27
CA LEU A 650 9.68 -0.70 -6.22
C LEU A 650 9.24 0.72 -5.83
N ASP A 651 9.02 1.61 -6.80
CA ASP A 651 8.53 2.97 -6.54
C ASP A 651 7.19 2.96 -5.79
N TYR A 652 6.29 2.03 -6.07
CA TYR A 652 5.04 1.90 -5.31
C TYR A 652 5.25 1.35 -3.88
N GLY A 653 6.33 0.62 -3.64
CA GLY A 653 6.65 -0.08 -2.38
C GLY A 653 7.65 0.61 -1.45
N VAL A 654 8.08 1.85 -1.76
CA VAL A 654 9.06 2.61 -0.97
C VAL A 654 8.48 3.91 -0.40
N PRO A 655 9.04 4.45 0.70
CA PRO A 655 8.59 5.72 1.26
C PRO A 655 8.60 6.86 0.24
N GLY A 656 7.48 7.57 0.11
CA GLY A 656 7.36 8.72 -0.79
C GLY A 656 7.34 8.40 -2.29
N GLY A 657 7.53 7.14 -2.67
CA GLY A 657 7.40 6.70 -4.06
C GLY A 657 5.95 6.77 -4.54
N ASN A 658 5.75 6.73 -5.86
CA ASN A 658 4.50 7.10 -6.54
C ASN A 658 3.90 8.42 -6.02
N ARG A 659 4.77 9.42 -5.74
CA ARG A 659 4.39 10.73 -5.14
C ARG A 659 3.61 10.59 -3.82
N GLY A 660 3.88 9.53 -3.05
CA GLY A 660 3.19 9.22 -1.79
C GLY A 660 1.81 8.57 -1.96
N LYS A 661 1.35 8.30 -3.19
CA LYS A 661 0.06 7.67 -3.47
C LYS A 661 0.22 6.15 -3.51
N THR A 662 0.46 5.54 -2.36
CA THR A 662 0.59 4.07 -2.21
C THR A 662 -0.28 3.53 -1.08
N CYS A 663 -0.94 2.40 -1.30
CA CYS A 663 -1.64 1.68 -0.22
C CYS A 663 -0.71 0.76 0.60
N ILE A 664 0.57 0.65 0.25
CA ILE A 664 1.58 -0.17 0.95
C ILE A 664 2.24 0.60 2.09
N TYR A 665 2.67 1.85 1.84
CA TYR A 665 3.54 2.61 2.75
C TYR A 665 2.80 3.75 3.49
N ASN A 666 1.47 3.64 3.59
CA ASN A 666 0.65 4.61 4.31
C ASN A 666 0.60 4.27 5.80
N ASN A 667 0.60 5.33 6.62
CA ASN A 667 0.68 5.23 8.07
C ASN A 667 -0.66 5.57 8.72
N MET A 668 -1.17 4.66 9.55
CA MET A 668 -2.35 4.90 10.39
C MET A 668 -1.98 5.40 11.80
N LEU A 669 -0.68 5.61 12.05
CA LEU A 669 -0.14 6.06 13.32
C LEU A 669 0.62 7.37 13.15
N ASN A 670 0.49 8.25 14.14
CA ASN A 670 1.30 9.45 14.30
C ASN A 670 1.92 9.45 15.70
N ASN A 671 3.26 9.50 15.74
CA ASN A 671 4.04 9.45 16.98
C ASN A 671 3.63 8.30 17.92
N GLY A 672 3.37 7.11 17.36
CA GLY A 672 2.96 5.92 18.13
C GLY A 672 1.48 5.87 18.53
N ASN A 673 0.66 6.86 18.15
CA ASN A 673 -0.78 6.88 18.44
C ASN A 673 -1.60 6.67 17.17
N CYS A 674 -2.74 6.01 17.27
CA CYS A 674 -3.68 5.90 16.15
C CYS A 674 -4.18 7.28 15.71
N VAL A 675 -4.45 7.41 14.41
CA VAL A 675 -4.97 8.63 13.80
C VAL A 675 -6.29 8.32 13.11
N ALA A 676 -7.30 9.16 13.33
CA ALA A 676 -8.54 9.05 12.58
C ALA A 676 -8.25 9.20 11.07
N PRO A 677 -8.91 8.41 10.20
CA PRO A 677 -8.75 8.57 8.77
C PRO A 677 -9.27 9.95 8.31
N ASP A 678 -8.83 10.38 7.12
CA ASP A 678 -9.36 11.57 6.48
C ASP A 678 -10.88 11.44 6.24
N ILE A 679 -11.59 12.56 6.23
CA ILE A 679 -13.05 12.57 6.00
C ILE A 679 -13.39 11.95 4.64
N GLY A 680 -12.60 12.22 3.59
CA GLY A 680 -12.82 11.62 2.28
C GLY A 680 -12.71 10.08 2.30
N VAL A 681 -11.86 9.51 3.17
CA VAL A 681 -11.76 8.05 3.33
C VAL A 681 -13.01 7.49 4.03
N GLU A 682 -13.55 8.17 5.04
CA GLU A 682 -14.81 7.78 5.68
C GLU A 682 -15.99 7.81 4.68
N GLU A 683 -16.05 8.84 3.84
CA GLU A 683 -17.08 9.01 2.80
C GLU A 683 -16.95 7.97 1.70
N PHE A 684 -15.73 7.71 1.23
CA PHE A 684 -15.44 6.64 0.28
C PHE A 684 -15.92 5.28 0.80
N CYS A 685 -15.65 4.98 2.07
CA CYS A 685 -16.10 3.74 2.69
C CYS A 685 -17.63 3.67 2.78
N GLU A 686 -18.28 4.78 3.18
CA GLU A 686 -19.73 4.85 3.29
C GLU A 686 -20.41 4.59 1.94
N VAL A 687 -19.97 5.30 0.88
CA VAL A 687 -20.50 5.21 -0.49
C VAL A 687 -20.32 3.82 -1.08
N ASN A 688 -19.17 3.19 -0.83
CA ASN A 688 -18.85 1.87 -1.36
C ASN A 688 -19.33 0.71 -0.47
N GLY A 689 -20.07 0.99 0.61
CA GLY A 689 -20.56 -0.06 1.51
C GLY A 689 -19.48 -0.77 2.32
N LEU A 690 -18.26 -0.23 2.36
CA LEU A 690 -17.17 -0.74 3.17
C LEU A 690 -17.41 -0.36 4.64
N ARG A 691 -17.16 -1.30 5.54
CA ARG A 691 -17.36 -1.12 6.99
C ARG A 691 -16.12 -1.44 7.79
N ARG A 692 -15.15 -2.13 7.18
CA ARG A 692 -13.93 -2.58 7.84
C ARG A 692 -12.74 -2.42 6.91
N ILE A 693 -11.61 -1.95 7.44
CA ILE A 693 -10.32 -1.93 6.75
C ILE A 693 -9.31 -2.68 7.63
N PHE A 694 -8.55 -3.59 7.03
CA PHE A 694 -7.48 -4.34 7.71
C PHE A 694 -6.14 -3.96 7.11
N VAL A 695 -5.20 -3.59 7.99
CA VAL A 695 -3.86 -3.14 7.61
C VAL A 695 -2.76 -3.78 8.47
N GLY A 696 -1.57 -3.86 7.91
CA GLY A 696 -0.30 -4.23 8.56
C GLY A 696 0.67 -3.04 8.61
N HIS A 697 1.93 -3.28 8.21
CA HIS A 697 3.00 -2.29 7.95
C HIS A 697 3.61 -1.59 9.16
N GLN A 698 2.78 -0.97 10.01
CA GLN A 698 3.26 -0.21 11.16
C GLN A 698 2.99 -0.95 12.47
N PRO A 699 4.05 -1.41 13.17
CA PRO A 699 3.88 -2.22 14.36
C PRO A 699 3.31 -1.39 15.50
N HIS A 700 2.28 -1.90 16.17
CA HIS A 700 1.66 -1.21 17.29
C HIS A 700 1.36 -2.15 18.45
N GLY A 701 2.31 -2.27 19.37
CA GLY A 701 2.13 -3.03 20.61
C GLY A 701 1.87 -4.51 20.41
N GLU A 702 1.22 -5.12 21.41
CA GLU A 702 1.10 -6.57 21.58
C GLU A 702 -0.22 -7.19 21.12
N CYS A 703 -1.15 -6.37 20.63
CA CYS A 703 -2.38 -6.80 20.00
C CYS A 703 -2.80 -5.77 18.93
N PRO A 704 -3.67 -6.12 17.97
CA PRO A 704 -4.16 -5.17 16.98
C PRO A 704 -4.81 -3.95 17.63
N SER A 705 -4.57 -2.77 17.06
CA SER A 705 -5.33 -1.56 17.40
C SER A 705 -6.55 -1.42 16.51
N VAL A 706 -7.60 -0.83 17.06
CA VAL A 706 -8.81 -0.48 16.31
C VAL A 706 -8.94 1.03 16.26
N ILE A 707 -9.34 1.57 15.12
CA ILE A 707 -9.70 2.99 14.95
C ILE A 707 -11.17 3.01 14.57
N LYS A 708 -12.01 3.42 15.52
CA LYS A 708 -13.46 3.34 15.35
C LYS A 708 -14.03 4.69 14.90
N ARG A 709 -14.67 4.69 13.73
CA ARG A 709 -15.38 5.84 13.15
C ARG A 709 -16.85 5.47 12.88
N PRO A 710 -17.75 6.45 12.69
CA PRO A 710 -19.18 6.17 12.49
C PRO A 710 -19.48 5.25 11.30
N SER A 711 -18.76 5.36 10.18
CA SER A 711 -19.02 4.55 8.98
C SER A 711 -18.09 3.34 8.82
N VAL A 712 -16.95 3.32 9.51
CA VAL A 712 -15.88 2.33 9.28
C VAL A 712 -15.06 2.07 10.53
N SER A 713 -14.62 0.82 10.71
CA SER A 713 -13.61 0.43 11.69
C SER A 713 -12.32 0.00 10.99
N ILE A 714 -11.18 0.56 11.40
CA ILE A 714 -9.86 0.23 10.84
C ILE A 714 -9.08 -0.60 11.86
N PHE A 715 -8.55 -1.73 11.42
CA PHE A 715 -7.79 -2.69 12.23
C PHE A 715 -6.31 -2.64 11.86
N VAL A 716 -5.48 -2.07 12.72
CA VAL A 716 -4.02 -2.04 12.58
C VAL A 716 -3.45 -3.29 13.24
N CYS A 717 -3.04 -4.26 12.42
CA CYS A 717 -2.80 -5.64 12.85
C CYS A 717 -1.32 -6.02 12.95
N ASP A 718 -0.40 -5.15 12.55
CA ASP A 718 1.03 -5.40 12.73
C ASP A 718 1.38 -5.36 14.23
N THR A 719 1.82 -6.50 14.75
CA THR A 719 2.22 -6.72 16.15
C THR A 719 3.72 -7.06 16.26
N SER A 720 4.51 -6.70 15.25
CA SER A 720 5.90 -7.14 15.11
C SER A 720 6.84 -6.67 16.21
N PHE A 721 6.43 -5.71 17.04
CA PHE A 721 7.18 -5.14 18.15
C PHE A 721 6.49 -5.35 19.52
N SER A 722 5.73 -6.44 19.66
CA SER A 722 5.02 -6.77 20.90
C SER A 722 5.94 -6.88 22.13
N ASP A 723 7.12 -7.46 21.97
CA ASP A 723 8.10 -7.72 23.02
C ASP A 723 9.54 -7.59 22.49
N ILE A 724 10.04 -6.36 22.42
CA ILE A 724 11.42 -6.08 21.95
C ILE A 724 12.52 -6.69 22.84
N ASN A 725 12.16 -7.13 24.06
CA ASN A 725 13.06 -7.67 25.06
C ASN A 725 12.95 -9.20 25.17
N CYS A 726 12.22 -9.86 24.25
CA CYS A 726 12.09 -11.31 24.25
C CYS A 726 13.44 -12.03 24.05
N ASN A 727 13.43 -13.35 24.24
CA ASN A 727 14.61 -14.17 23.99
C ASN A 727 14.98 -14.14 22.49
N LYS A 728 16.22 -13.72 22.19
CA LYS A 728 16.73 -13.58 20.82
C LYS A 728 17.75 -14.64 20.42
N VAL A 729 17.87 -15.72 21.20
CA VAL A 729 18.83 -16.81 20.95
C VAL A 729 18.58 -17.48 19.61
N ASP A 730 17.33 -17.87 19.32
CA ASP A 730 17.00 -18.60 18.10
C ASP A 730 16.76 -17.67 16.89
N ASN A 731 16.27 -16.46 17.17
CA ASN A 731 16.06 -15.42 16.17
C ASN A 731 16.51 -14.06 16.73
N PRO A 732 17.67 -13.53 16.29
CA PRO A 732 18.19 -12.23 16.74
C PRO A 732 17.26 -11.04 16.49
N ALA A 733 16.31 -11.18 15.57
CA ALA A 733 15.35 -10.15 15.22
C ALA A 733 13.93 -10.42 15.75
N ASP A 734 13.76 -11.43 16.61
CA ASP A 734 12.49 -11.59 17.31
C ASP A 734 12.25 -10.39 18.24
N ASN A 735 11.03 -9.88 18.13
CA ASN A 735 10.48 -8.78 18.91
C ASN A 735 9.01 -9.08 19.28
N ARG A 736 8.59 -10.35 19.23
CA ARG A 736 7.23 -10.79 19.56
C ARG A 736 7.22 -11.71 20.77
N GLY A 737 8.26 -12.54 20.93
CA GLY A 737 8.32 -13.51 22.00
C GLY A 737 7.13 -14.47 21.94
N LYS A 738 6.33 -14.50 23.00
CA LYS A 738 5.11 -15.33 23.06
C LYS A 738 3.85 -14.64 22.53
N ALA A 739 3.94 -13.34 22.24
CA ALA A 739 2.78 -12.57 21.83
C ALA A 739 2.27 -13.04 20.45
N VAL A 740 0.95 -13.22 20.35
CA VAL A 740 0.28 -13.60 19.11
C VAL A 740 -1.17 -13.14 19.16
N SER A 741 -1.69 -12.66 18.03
CA SER A 741 -3.08 -12.24 17.92
C SER A 741 -3.78 -12.95 16.75
N MET A 742 -5.00 -13.36 16.99
CA MET A 742 -5.91 -13.94 16.01
C MET A 742 -6.94 -12.89 15.63
N VAL A 743 -6.97 -12.51 14.35
CA VAL A 743 -8.01 -11.63 13.79
C VAL A 743 -8.95 -12.50 12.97
N THR A 744 -10.13 -12.78 13.53
CA THR A 744 -11.15 -13.62 12.89
C THR A 744 -12.32 -12.77 12.43
N ILE A 745 -12.63 -12.83 11.14
CA ILE A 745 -13.63 -11.98 10.50
C ILE A 745 -14.80 -12.87 10.06
N LYS A 746 -16.00 -12.50 10.49
CA LYS A 746 -17.27 -13.01 9.98
C LYS A 746 -18.00 -11.88 9.27
N ARG A 747 -19.12 -12.19 8.61
CA ARG A 747 -19.92 -11.21 7.86
C ARG A 747 -20.27 -9.96 8.67
N ASP A 748 -20.64 -10.15 9.93
CA ASP A 748 -21.25 -9.12 10.76
C ASP A 748 -20.39 -8.72 11.98
N VAL A 749 -19.29 -9.43 12.24
CA VAL A 749 -18.43 -9.21 13.40
C VAL A 749 -16.97 -9.52 13.10
N THR A 750 -16.07 -8.76 13.69
CA THR A 750 -14.63 -9.04 13.78
C THR A 750 -14.29 -9.39 15.21
N ARG A 751 -13.62 -10.52 15.41
CA ARG A 751 -13.19 -11.03 16.71
C ARG A 751 -11.68 -10.95 16.83
N ILE A 752 -11.20 -10.48 17.97
CA ILE A 752 -9.77 -10.45 18.31
C ILE A 752 -9.56 -11.22 19.61
N GLU A 753 -8.63 -12.16 19.58
CA GLU A 753 -8.18 -12.96 20.73
C GLU A 753 -6.69 -13.26 20.58
N GLY A 754 -5.98 -13.59 21.66
CA GLY A 754 -4.53 -13.79 21.55
C GLY A 754 -3.82 -13.92 22.88
N VAL A 755 -2.49 -13.91 22.83
CA VAL A 755 -1.60 -13.90 23.99
C VAL A 755 -0.77 -12.63 23.95
N LEU A 756 -0.70 -11.93 25.08
CA LEU A 756 0.12 -10.75 25.31
C LEU A 756 1.57 -11.13 25.63
N LYS A 757 2.48 -10.15 25.65
CA LYS A 757 3.91 -10.40 25.92
C LYS A 757 4.16 -11.00 27.31
N ASP A 758 3.33 -10.64 28.28
CA ASP A 758 3.40 -11.16 29.66
C ASP A 758 2.74 -12.53 29.82
N GLY A 759 2.22 -13.11 28.74
CA GLY A 759 1.56 -14.42 28.72
C GLY A 759 0.08 -14.39 29.10
N ARG A 760 -0.48 -13.24 29.51
CA ARG A 760 -1.93 -13.11 29.69
C ARG A 760 -2.63 -13.28 28.35
N THR A 761 -3.80 -13.91 28.40
CA THR A 761 -4.62 -14.06 27.19
C THR A 761 -5.43 -12.78 27.02
N VAL A 762 -5.39 -12.18 25.84
CA VAL A 762 -6.34 -11.10 25.50
C VAL A 762 -7.73 -11.71 25.58
N ASN A 763 -8.60 -11.15 26.41
CA ASN A 763 -9.98 -11.60 26.45
C ASN A 763 -10.55 -11.43 25.05
N LYS A 764 -11.18 -12.49 24.56
CA LYS A 764 -11.86 -12.46 23.27
C LYS A 764 -12.87 -11.32 23.27
N TYR A 765 -12.62 -10.29 22.46
CA TYR A 765 -13.54 -9.18 22.23
C TYR A 765 -14.05 -9.18 20.79
N GLU A 766 -15.25 -8.65 20.60
CA GLU A 766 -15.96 -8.66 19.33
C GLU A 766 -16.39 -7.23 18.94
N ILE A 767 -16.02 -6.83 17.72
CA ILE A 767 -16.43 -5.59 17.10
C ILE A 767 -17.44 -5.91 16.01
N ALA A 768 -18.72 -5.70 16.30
CA ALA A 768 -19.80 -5.81 15.34
C ALA A 768 -19.73 -4.66 14.31
N VAL A 769 -20.11 -4.98 13.07
CA VAL A 769 -20.30 -3.99 11.99
C VAL A 769 -21.41 -3.00 12.32
N ASP A 770 -22.46 -3.48 13.01
CA ASP A 770 -23.52 -2.64 13.57
C ASP A 770 -23.17 -2.32 15.02
N ASP A 771 -22.88 -1.05 15.28
CA ASP A 771 -22.42 -0.56 16.57
C ASP A 771 -23.43 -0.76 17.70
N SER A 772 -24.73 -0.81 17.39
CA SER A 772 -25.78 -1.04 18.39
C SER A 772 -25.69 -2.43 19.04
N ARG A 773 -25.00 -3.38 18.41
CA ARG A 773 -24.81 -4.75 18.91
C ARG A 773 -23.57 -4.91 19.79
N ASN A 774 -22.73 -3.88 19.88
CA ASN A 774 -21.52 -3.92 20.72
C ASN A 774 -21.89 -3.64 22.18
N ASN A 775 -21.56 -4.57 23.07
CA ASN A 775 -21.75 -4.41 24.52
C ASN A 775 -20.47 -3.90 25.18
N LEU A 776 -20.60 -3.34 26.39
CA LEU A 776 -19.43 -3.07 27.23
C LEU A 776 -18.78 -4.39 27.68
N PRO A 777 -17.44 -4.45 27.75
CA PRO A 777 -16.47 -3.39 27.47
C PRO A 777 -16.10 -3.19 25.99
N ASP A 778 -16.43 -4.14 25.10
CA ASP A 778 -16.00 -4.19 23.70
C ASP A 778 -16.37 -2.94 22.89
N SER A 779 -17.51 -2.30 23.19
CA SER A 779 -17.95 -1.07 22.52
C SER A 779 -17.02 0.13 22.72
N LEU A 780 -16.13 0.08 23.73
CA LEU A 780 -15.10 1.08 23.98
C LEU A 780 -13.88 0.91 23.09
N VAL A 781 -13.63 -0.29 22.55
CA VAL A 781 -12.44 -0.56 21.75
C VAL A 781 -12.44 0.29 20.47
N GLY A 782 -11.28 0.90 20.22
CA GLY A 782 -11.03 1.84 19.13
C GLY A 782 -11.56 3.25 19.34
N ARG A 783 -12.00 3.59 20.56
CA ARG A 783 -12.36 4.96 20.96
C ARG A 783 -11.14 5.70 21.51
N GLN A 784 -11.06 6.99 21.24
CA GLN A 784 -10.02 7.89 21.77
C GLN A 784 -10.46 8.52 23.09
N LEU A 785 -9.52 8.72 24.02
CA LEU A 785 -9.73 9.40 25.29
C LEU A 785 -9.29 10.88 25.22
N VAL A 786 -9.69 11.66 26.22
CA VAL A 786 -9.39 13.11 26.31
C VAL A 786 -7.88 13.39 26.36
N ASP A 787 -7.08 12.48 26.89
CA ASP A 787 -5.61 12.59 26.94
C ASP A 787 -4.90 12.06 25.67
N ASP A 788 -5.66 11.86 24.60
CA ASP A 788 -5.27 11.29 23.30
C ASP A 788 -4.83 9.82 23.31
N SER A 789 -4.95 9.13 24.46
CA SER A 789 -4.80 7.68 24.49
C SER A 789 -5.95 6.96 23.79
N TRP A 790 -5.73 5.71 23.40
CA TRP A 790 -6.69 4.89 22.65
C TRP A 790 -7.03 3.61 23.38
N VAL A 791 -8.31 3.25 23.40
CA VAL A 791 -8.75 1.94 23.90
C VAL A 791 -8.38 0.88 22.85
N LYS A 792 -7.46 -0.01 23.20
CA LYS A 792 -6.84 -0.97 22.27
C LYS A 792 -7.53 -2.34 22.30
N GLY A 793 -7.99 -2.78 23.47
CA GLY A 793 -8.59 -4.10 23.64
C GLY A 793 -9.16 -4.31 25.05
N VAL A 794 -9.45 -5.56 25.38
CA VAL A 794 -10.06 -5.97 26.66
C VAL A 794 -9.25 -7.11 27.28
N VAL A 795 -8.96 -7.02 28.57
CA VAL A 795 -8.23 -8.04 29.35
C VAL A 795 -8.81 -8.12 30.75
N ASP A 796 -9.14 -9.32 31.22
CA ASP A 796 -9.66 -9.57 32.58
C ASP A 796 -10.86 -8.68 32.96
N GLY A 797 -11.73 -8.37 32.00
CA GLY A 797 -12.90 -7.49 32.18
C GLY A 797 -12.57 -5.99 32.23
N LYS A 798 -11.29 -5.64 32.15
CA LYS A 798 -10.77 -4.26 32.05
C LYS A 798 -10.48 -3.91 30.60
N VAL A 799 -10.37 -2.61 30.32
CA VAL A 799 -9.99 -2.11 28.99
C VAL A 799 -8.50 -1.79 28.96
N LEU A 800 -7.81 -2.24 27.91
CA LEU A 800 -6.44 -1.83 27.63
C LEU A 800 -6.45 -0.47 26.95
N VAL A 801 -5.74 0.49 27.54
CA VAL A 801 -5.56 1.83 27.02
C VAL A 801 -4.09 2.00 26.66
N ALA A 802 -3.84 2.52 25.45
CA ALA A 802 -2.50 2.68 24.91
C ALA A 802 -2.23 4.14 24.53
N LYS A 803 -1.05 4.65 24.90
CA LYS A 803 -0.55 5.96 24.51
C LYS A 803 0.88 5.83 24.01
N GLY A 804 1.13 6.30 22.79
CA GLY A 804 2.42 6.23 22.14
C GLY A 804 3.24 7.50 22.24
N GLU A 805 4.56 7.34 22.23
CA GLU A 805 5.54 8.40 21.97
C GLU A 805 6.70 7.79 21.17
N GLY A 806 6.73 8.06 19.87
CA GLY A 806 7.62 7.40 18.92
C GLY A 806 7.36 5.89 18.86
N TYR A 807 8.38 5.09 19.17
CA TYR A 807 8.29 3.62 19.26
C TYR A 807 7.93 3.12 20.65
N ASN A 808 7.84 4.00 21.64
CA ASN A 808 7.43 3.63 22.99
C ASN A 808 5.90 3.62 23.06
N LEU A 809 5.34 2.55 23.59
CA LEU A 809 3.90 2.42 23.82
C LEU A 809 3.66 2.14 25.30
N ASP A 810 3.05 3.10 26.00
CA ASP A 810 2.55 2.90 27.35
C ASP A 810 1.17 2.24 27.27
N VAL A 811 1.04 1.05 27.84
CA VAL A 811 -0.20 0.25 27.81
C VAL A 811 -0.62 -0.06 29.24
N GLN A 812 -1.85 0.31 29.58
CA GLN A 812 -2.39 0.17 30.93
C GLN A 812 -3.78 -0.46 30.89
N ALA A 813 -4.07 -1.36 31.82
CA ALA A 813 -5.43 -1.86 32.03
C ALA A 813 -6.19 -0.91 32.96
N LYS A 814 -7.33 -0.38 32.52
CA LYS A 814 -8.19 0.55 33.26
C LYS A 814 -9.60 -0.02 33.46
N GLU A 815 -10.27 0.41 34.53
CA GLU A 815 -11.67 0.06 34.75
C GLU A 815 -12.57 0.72 33.70
N VAL A 816 -13.65 0.04 33.31
CA VAL A 816 -14.60 0.52 32.30
C VAL A 816 -15.18 1.89 32.67
N LYS A 817 -15.53 2.10 33.94
CA LYS A 817 -16.07 3.37 34.45
C LYS A 817 -15.09 4.55 34.26
N ASP A 818 -13.81 4.33 34.53
CA ASP A 818 -12.80 5.40 34.48
C ASP A 818 -12.55 5.83 33.02
N VAL A 819 -12.69 4.88 32.08
CA VAL A 819 -12.56 5.13 30.65
C VAL A 819 -13.78 5.84 30.08
N LEU A 820 -14.99 5.48 30.53
CA LEU A 820 -16.23 6.16 30.11
C LEU A 820 -16.20 7.66 30.43
N GLU A 821 -15.67 8.04 31.59
CA GLU A 821 -15.51 9.44 32.01
C GLU A 821 -14.48 10.22 31.18
N GLN A 822 -13.57 9.51 30.51
CA GLN A 822 -12.48 10.09 29.71
C GLN A 822 -12.72 9.98 28.20
N LEU A 823 -13.90 9.53 27.74
CA LEU A 823 -14.17 9.40 26.31
C LEU A 823 -14.17 10.77 25.63
N LYS A 824 -13.36 10.89 24.58
CA LYS A 824 -13.39 12.05 23.70
C LYS A 824 -14.65 11.99 22.85
N SER A 825 -15.36 13.12 22.74
CA SER A 825 -16.49 13.23 21.82
C SER A 825 -16.01 13.00 20.39
N VAL A 826 -16.65 12.08 19.68
CA VAL A 826 -16.42 11.92 18.25
C VAL A 826 -17.22 13.02 17.56
N PRO A 827 -16.58 13.93 16.81
CA PRO A 827 -17.33 14.88 16.00
C PRO A 827 -18.23 14.09 15.05
N VAL A 828 -19.55 14.30 15.14
CA VAL A 828 -20.45 13.83 14.11
C VAL A 828 -20.13 14.65 12.88
N VAL A 829 -19.33 14.10 11.97
CA VAL A 829 -19.19 14.67 10.65
C VAL A 829 -20.55 14.48 10.01
N SER A 830 -21.37 15.53 9.98
CA SER A 830 -22.52 15.60 9.06
C SER A 830 -21.91 15.36 7.70
N SER A 831 -22.05 14.13 7.17
CA SER A 831 -21.26 13.72 6.01
C SER A 831 -21.47 14.76 4.91
N ARG A 832 -20.36 15.23 4.34
CA ARG A 832 -20.39 16.15 3.19
C ARG A 832 -21.23 15.49 2.08
N VAL A 833 -21.24 14.14 2.05
CA VAL A 833 -22.17 13.28 1.31
C VAL A 833 -23.65 13.53 1.64
N ALA A 834 -24.08 13.60 2.89
CA ALA A 834 -25.47 13.92 3.26
C ALA A 834 -25.87 15.32 2.74
N LEU A 835 -25.00 16.31 2.95
CA LEU A 835 -25.22 17.68 2.45
C LEU A 835 -25.21 17.76 0.92
N LYS A 836 -24.29 17.04 0.25
CA LYS A 836 -24.23 16.91 -1.22
C LYS A 836 -25.44 16.16 -1.76
N ARG A 837 -25.91 15.09 -1.10
CA ARG A 837 -27.11 14.34 -1.47
C ARG A 837 -28.35 15.22 -1.37
N GLU A 838 -28.47 15.98 -0.29
CA GLU A 838 -29.55 16.94 -0.11
C GLU A 838 -29.51 18.02 -1.20
N ALA A 839 -28.33 18.60 -1.48
CA ALA A 839 -28.16 19.57 -2.57
C ALA A 839 -28.49 19.00 -3.96
N LYS A 840 -28.05 17.77 -4.26
CA LYS A 840 -28.30 17.09 -5.54
C LYS A 840 -29.76 16.66 -5.67
N GLU A 841 -30.42 16.34 -4.56
CA GLU A 841 -31.85 16.06 -4.52
C GLU A 841 -32.67 17.33 -4.73
N VAL A 842 -32.24 18.46 -4.16
CA VAL A 842 -32.80 19.79 -4.46
C VAL A 842 -32.65 20.11 -5.95
N GLU A 843 -31.47 19.91 -6.55
CA GLU A 843 -31.25 20.13 -7.98
C GLU A 843 -32.13 19.22 -8.85
N ARG A 844 -32.29 17.94 -8.48
CA ARG A 844 -33.20 17.01 -9.17
C ARG A 844 -34.65 17.43 -9.05
N ARG A 845 -35.09 17.89 -7.87
CA ARG A 845 -36.44 18.42 -7.64
C ARG A 845 -36.68 19.67 -8.49
N ASP A 846 -35.71 20.57 -8.57
CA ASP A 846 -35.79 21.78 -9.39
C ASP A 846 -35.84 21.47 -10.88
N ALA A 847 -35.02 20.53 -11.35
CA ALA A 847 -35.05 20.05 -12.74
C ALA A 847 -36.40 19.38 -13.08
N ALA A 848 -36.95 18.57 -12.16
CA ALA A 848 -38.25 17.95 -12.33
C ALA A 848 -39.39 18.98 -12.36
N ASN A 849 -39.35 19.98 -11.47
CA ASN A 849 -40.31 21.08 -11.42
C ASN A 849 -40.26 21.92 -12.70
N LYS A 850 -39.06 22.19 -13.21
CA LYS A 850 -38.87 22.88 -14.50
C LYS A 850 -39.50 22.10 -15.66
N ARG A 851 -39.23 20.79 -15.76
CA ARG A 851 -39.84 19.92 -16.79
C ARG A 851 -41.36 19.87 -16.67
N ALA A 852 -41.89 19.80 -15.45
CA ALA A 852 -43.33 19.81 -15.21
C ALA A 852 -43.97 21.14 -15.62
N LYS A 853 -43.31 22.27 -15.38
CA LYS A 853 -43.74 23.59 -15.84
C LYS A 853 -43.75 23.68 -17.37
N GLU A 854 -42.68 23.27 -18.02
CA GLU A 854 -42.57 23.25 -19.50
C GLU A 854 -43.65 22.35 -20.12
N ALA A 855 -43.94 21.19 -19.52
CA ALA A 855 -45.00 20.30 -19.96
C ALA A 855 -46.40 20.91 -19.81
N ARG A 856 -46.67 21.64 -18.71
CA ARG A 856 -47.94 22.37 -18.51
C ARG A 856 -48.12 23.50 -19.53
N GLU A 857 -47.06 24.26 -19.80
CA GLU A 857 -47.07 25.31 -20.82
C GLU A 857 -47.28 24.74 -22.23
N ALA A 858 -46.67 23.60 -22.56
CA ALA A 858 -46.89 22.90 -23.81
C ALA A 858 -48.33 22.35 -23.94
N ALA A 859 -48.90 21.82 -22.85
CA ALA A 859 -50.28 21.34 -22.82
C ALA A 859 -51.29 22.49 -22.94
N ALA A 860 -51.03 23.65 -22.32
CA ALA A 860 -51.84 24.85 -22.46
C ALA A 860 -51.85 25.37 -23.91
N LYS A 861 -50.69 25.38 -24.57
CA LYS A 861 -50.56 25.71 -26.00
C LYS A 861 -51.28 24.71 -26.93
N LYS A 862 -51.37 23.44 -26.54
CA LYS A 862 -52.17 22.43 -27.28
C LYS A 862 -53.67 22.59 -27.07
N LYS A 863 -54.12 23.01 -25.87
CA LYS A 863 -55.54 23.23 -25.58
C LYS A 863 -56.10 24.53 -26.18
N SER A 864 -55.28 25.52 -26.50
CA SER A 864 -55.70 26.74 -27.23
C SER A 864 -55.83 26.53 -28.75
N GLY A 865 -56.13 25.30 -29.19
CA GLY A 865 -56.27 24.88 -30.59
C GLY A 865 -57.53 25.39 -31.27
N SER A 866 -57.82 26.68 -31.19
CA SER A 866 -58.65 27.41 -32.15
C SER A 866 -58.20 28.88 -32.21
N LEU A 867 -56.92 29.10 -32.53
CA LEU A 867 -56.43 30.44 -32.83
C LEU A 867 -57.15 30.96 -34.08
N SER A 868 -57.85 32.09 -33.90
CA SER A 868 -58.60 32.77 -34.93
C SER A 868 -57.66 33.20 -36.06
N PHE A 869 -58.21 33.44 -37.25
CA PHE A 869 -57.43 33.91 -38.41
C PHE A 869 -56.62 35.18 -38.08
N LEU A 870 -57.15 36.05 -37.21
CA LEU A 870 -56.49 37.26 -36.72
C LEU A 870 -55.25 36.95 -35.86
N ASP A 871 -55.30 35.92 -35.01
CA ASP A 871 -54.15 35.54 -34.19
C ASP A 871 -53.02 34.90 -35.02
N ARG A 872 -53.37 34.19 -36.10
CA ARG A 872 -52.37 33.68 -37.07
C ARG A 872 -51.73 34.83 -37.85
N GLN A 873 -52.49 35.87 -38.16
CA GLN A 873 -51.98 37.06 -38.83
C GLN A 873 -51.06 37.87 -37.91
N ALA A 874 -51.43 38.04 -36.64
CA ALA A 874 -50.60 38.68 -35.62
C ALA A 874 -49.32 37.88 -35.32
N ALA A 875 -49.40 36.54 -35.20
CA ALA A 875 -48.24 35.69 -35.01
C ALA A 875 -47.30 35.66 -36.24
N SER A 876 -47.85 35.75 -37.46
CA SER A 876 -47.08 35.87 -38.70
C SER A 876 -46.37 37.22 -38.80
N GLN A 877 -47.05 38.32 -38.42
CA GLN A 877 -46.44 39.65 -38.37
C GLN A 877 -45.38 39.74 -37.27
N LYS A 878 -45.61 39.14 -36.10
CA LYS A 878 -44.61 39.05 -35.02
C LYS A 878 -43.40 38.22 -35.43
N LYS A 879 -43.59 37.08 -36.10
CA LYS A 879 -42.48 36.30 -36.68
C LYS A 879 -41.70 37.08 -37.74
N LYS A 880 -42.38 37.90 -38.57
CA LYS A 880 -41.70 38.78 -39.53
C LYS A 880 -40.92 39.89 -38.81
N ALA A 881 -41.47 40.49 -37.76
CA ALA A 881 -40.80 41.49 -36.94
C ALA A 881 -39.57 40.91 -36.21
N ASP A 882 -39.69 39.75 -35.56
CA ASP A 882 -38.59 39.07 -34.87
C ASP A 882 -37.49 38.64 -35.85
N LYS A 883 -37.86 38.18 -37.05
CA LYS A 883 -36.90 37.84 -38.10
C LYS A 883 -36.20 39.08 -38.66
N LEU A 884 -36.89 40.21 -38.74
CA LEU A 884 -36.31 41.48 -39.15
C LEU A 884 -35.36 42.02 -38.06
N ALA A 885 -35.76 41.98 -36.80
CA ALA A 885 -34.93 42.39 -35.66
C ALA A 885 -33.64 41.58 -35.56
N LYS A 886 -33.70 40.25 -35.69
CA LYS A 886 -32.49 39.40 -35.74
C LYS A 886 -31.60 39.70 -36.95
N LYS A 887 -32.18 40.09 -38.08
CA LYS A 887 -31.42 40.44 -39.29
C LYS A 887 -30.75 41.80 -39.15
N VAL A 888 -31.35 42.73 -38.40
CA VAL A 888 -30.75 44.02 -38.02
C VAL A 888 -29.61 43.80 -37.03
N GLU A 889 -29.82 43.01 -35.98
CA GLU A 889 -28.79 42.68 -34.99
C GLU A 889 -27.57 41.97 -35.63
N GLN A 890 -27.81 41.03 -36.55
CA GLN A 890 -26.73 40.40 -37.31
C GLN A 890 -25.98 41.36 -38.23
N LYS A 891 -26.66 42.38 -38.78
CA LYS A 891 -26.03 43.41 -39.61
C LYS A 891 -25.25 44.42 -38.78
N GLU A 892 -25.76 44.82 -37.62
CA GLU A 892 -25.04 45.67 -36.66
C GLU A 892 -23.77 44.96 -36.19
N LYS A 893 -23.88 43.68 -35.83
CA LYS A 893 -22.71 42.89 -35.45
C LYS A 893 -21.70 42.72 -36.59
N ALA A 894 -22.17 42.50 -37.82
CA ALA A 894 -21.30 42.45 -38.99
C ALA A 894 -20.62 43.80 -39.28
N ALA A 895 -21.32 44.92 -39.07
CA ALA A 895 -20.76 46.27 -39.22
C ALA A 895 -19.75 46.61 -38.11
N GLU A 896 -20.00 46.16 -36.87
CA GLU A 896 -19.05 46.29 -35.75
C GLU A 896 -17.80 45.43 -35.98
N ASP A 897 -17.96 44.20 -36.47
CA ASP A 897 -16.85 43.31 -36.82
C ASP A 897 -16.03 43.87 -38.01
N GLU A 898 -16.69 44.48 -39.00
CA GLU A 898 -16.04 45.15 -40.14
C GLU A 898 -15.32 46.45 -39.72
N ALA A 899 -15.90 47.23 -38.81
CA ALA A 899 -15.27 48.41 -38.22
C ALA A 899 -14.05 48.05 -37.35
N ALA A 900 -14.13 46.95 -36.58
CA ALA A 900 -13.02 46.42 -35.80
C ALA A 900 -11.89 45.89 -36.71
N ALA A 901 -12.24 45.24 -37.82
CA ALA A 901 -11.26 44.80 -38.83
C ALA A 901 -10.58 45.97 -39.55
N PHE A 902 -11.25 47.12 -39.70
CA PHE A 902 -10.68 48.32 -40.30
C PHE A 902 -9.70 49.06 -39.38
N GLN A 903 -9.88 48.97 -38.06
CA GLN A 903 -8.95 49.56 -37.08
C GLN A 903 -7.64 48.75 -36.89
N ALA A 904 -7.56 47.52 -37.40
CA ALA A 904 -6.41 46.64 -37.24
C ALA A 904 -5.38 46.68 -38.39
N LYS A 905 -5.45 47.64 -39.32
CA LYS A 905 -4.45 47.80 -40.41
C LYS A 905 -3.76 49.17 -40.38
N PRO A 906 -2.42 49.25 -40.46
CA PRO A 906 -1.72 50.53 -40.58
C PRO A 906 -1.94 51.14 -41.97
N LEU A 907 -2.51 52.34 -42.00
CA LEU A 907 -2.79 53.12 -43.21
C LEU A 907 -1.48 53.57 -43.90
N LYS A 908 -1.31 53.20 -45.17
CA LYS A 908 -0.44 53.93 -46.11
C LYS A 908 -1.20 55.16 -46.63
N LYS A 909 -0.53 56.32 -46.61
CA LYS A 909 -1.06 57.62 -47.06
C LYS A 909 -1.51 57.57 -48.52
N GLY A 910 -2.77 57.90 -48.79
CA GLY A 910 -3.24 58.24 -50.13
C GLY A 910 -4.64 57.72 -50.51
N ALA A 911 -5.69 58.05 -49.75
CA ALA A 911 -7.08 57.91 -50.22
C ALA A 911 -8.07 58.63 -49.27
N MET A 912 -8.10 59.97 -49.26
CA MET A 912 -9.05 60.73 -48.40
C MET A 912 -10.24 61.36 -49.14
N ALA A 913 -10.29 61.37 -50.47
CA ALA A 913 -11.38 62.05 -51.19
C ALA A 913 -12.61 61.16 -51.47
N ALA A 914 -12.45 59.84 -51.63
CA ALA A 914 -13.57 58.94 -51.96
C ALA A 914 -14.40 58.48 -50.75
N ASN A 915 -13.82 58.51 -49.54
CA ASN A 915 -14.50 58.03 -48.32
C ASN A 915 -15.49 59.03 -47.72
N ALA A 916 -15.31 60.34 -47.94
CA ALA A 916 -16.20 61.37 -47.38
C ALA A 916 -17.61 61.31 -48.02
N THR A 917 -17.70 60.98 -49.31
CA THR A 917 -18.97 60.89 -50.04
C THR A 917 -19.75 59.62 -49.65
N LYS A 918 -19.04 58.52 -49.38
CA LYS A 918 -19.64 57.26 -48.91
C LYS A 918 -20.21 57.39 -47.49
N MET A 919 -19.45 58.00 -46.58
CA MET A 919 -19.91 58.20 -45.20
C MET A 919 -21.09 59.17 -45.09
N LYS A 920 -21.20 60.17 -45.98
CA LYS A 920 -22.38 61.07 -46.01
C LYS A 920 -23.66 60.34 -46.41
N LYS A 921 -23.58 59.41 -47.38
CA LYS A 921 -24.73 58.62 -47.83
C LYS A 921 -25.17 57.61 -46.76
N GLU A 922 -24.22 56.96 -46.11
CA GLU A 922 -24.50 56.00 -45.03
C GLU A 922 -25.10 56.67 -43.78
N ALA A 923 -24.68 57.89 -43.44
CA ALA A 923 -25.28 58.66 -42.37
C ALA A 923 -26.73 59.11 -42.68
N GLU A 924 -27.02 59.40 -43.95
CA GLU A 924 -28.36 59.80 -44.39
C GLU A 924 -29.33 58.61 -44.43
N ASP A 925 -28.84 57.44 -44.80
CA ASP A 925 -29.62 56.18 -44.76
C ASP A 925 -29.89 55.73 -43.32
N ALA A 926 -28.91 55.85 -42.42
CA ALA A 926 -29.11 55.57 -40.98
C ALA A 926 -30.13 56.51 -40.32
N LYS A 927 -30.20 57.77 -40.77
CA LYS A 927 -31.19 58.74 -40.29
C LYS A 927 -32.61 58.35 -40.71
N LYS A 928 -32.79 57.92 -41.97
CA LYS A 928 -34.10 57.43 -42.49
C LYS A 928 -34.57 56.17 -41.77
N GLU A 929 -33.66 55.27 -41.42
CA GLU A 929 -33.98 54.03 -40.71
C GLU A 929 -34.38 54.29 -39.24
N ARG A 930 -33.76 55.28 -38.60
CA ARG A 930 -34.15 55.73 -37.24
C ARG A 930 -35.53 56.40 -37.22
N GLU A 931 -35.87 57.18 -38.25
CA GLU A 931 -37.22 57.74 -38.40
C GLU A 931 -38.29 56.65 -38.64
N ALA A 932 -37.95 55.59 -39.36
CA ALA A 932 -38.84 54.43 -39.54
C ALA A 932 -39.10 53.68 -38.22
N LYS A 933 -38.05 53.50 -37.40
CA LYS A 933 -38.18 52.87 -36.07
C LYS A 933 -39.08 53.68 -35.14
N ASN A 934 -38.90 55.00 -35.10
CA ASN A 934 -39.74 55.88 -34.26
C ASN A 934 -41.21 55.88 -34.71
N LYS A 935 -41.49 55.70 -36.02
CA LYS A 935 -42.87 55.52 -36.53
C LYS A 935 -43.50 54.19 -36.10
N VAL A 936 -42.72 53.11 -36.02
CA VAL A 936 -43.20 51.80 -35.54
C VAL A 936 -43.50 51.86 -34.04
N GLU A 937 -42.65 52.52 -33.26
CA GLU A 937 -42.83 52.67 -31.81
C GLU A 937 -44.03 53.59 -31.48
N ALA A 938 -44.29 54.60 -32.31
CA ALA A 938 -45.49 55.43 -32.23
C ALA A 938 -46.78 54.65 -32.59
N LEU A 939 -46.71 53.71 -33.54
CA LEU A 939 -47.82 52.82 -33.90
C LEU A 939 -48.13 51.81 -32.78
N GLU A 940 -47.12 51.26 -32.11
CA GLU A 940 -47.33 50.39 -30.93
C GLU A 940 -47.97 51.13 -29.75
N LYS A 941 -47.53 52.37 -29.48
CA LYS A 941 -48.14 53.19 -28.42
C LYS A 941 -49.58 53.62 -28.75
N SER A 942 -49.89 53.86 -30.02
CA SER A 942 -51.26 54.10 -30.50
C SER A 942 -52.16 52.87 -30.27
N LEU A 943 -51.68 51.68 -30.61
CA LEU A 943 -52.40 50.40 -30.43
C LEU A 943 -52.66 50.04 -28.96
N LEU A 944 -51.81 50.48 -28.04
CA LEU A 944 -51.93 50.21 -26.60
C LEU A 944 -52.83 51.22 -25.85
N SER A 945 -53.16 52.36 -26.45
CA SER A 945 -53.95 53.42 -25.80
C SER A 945 -55.47 53.36 -26.08
N GLY A 946 -55.90 52.50 -27.01
CA GLY A 946 -57.30 52.37 -27.44
C GLY A 946 -57.98 51.07 -27.01
N SER A 947 -58.13 50.82 -25.71
CA SER A 947 -59.11 49.83 -25.23
C SER A 947 -59.52 50.15 -23.80
N GLY A 948 -60.70 50.76 -23.68
CA GLY A 948 -61.33 51.11 -22.40
C GLY A 948 -61.91 49.90 -21.68
N ARG A 949 -61.90 50.01 -20.35
CA ARG A 949 -62.66 49.26 -19.33
C ARG A 949 -63.90 48.53 -19.84
N MET A 950 -63.94 47.21 -19.64
CA MET A 950 -65.15 46.48 -19.21
C MET A 950 -64.76 45.46 -18.14
N GLU A 951 -65.24 45.67 -16.93
CA GLU A 951 -65.20 44.68 -15.85
C GLU A 951 -66.18 43.56 -16.18
N MET A 952 -65.71 42.31 -16.19
CA MET A 952 -66.57 41.13 -16.06
C MET A 952 -66.10 40.29 -14.88
N HIS A 953 -66.98 40.20 -13.87
CA HIS A 953 -66.91 39.22 -12.81
C HIS A 953 -67.06 37.80 -13.38
N SER A 954 -66.12 36.91 -13.10
CA SER A 954 -66.39 35.47 -13.07
C SER A 954 -65.66 34.82 -11.90
N ALA A 955 -66.39 34.61 -10.81
CA ALA A 955 -65.96 33.81 -9.67
C ALA A 955 -65.93 32.33 -10.09
N GLY A 956 -64.76 31.69 -9.97
CA GLY A 956 -64.66 30.23 -10.02
C GLY A 956 -65.05 29.66 -8.65
N HIS A 957 -66.23 29.06 -8.55
CA HIS A 957 -66.63 28.28 -7.38
C HIS A 957 -65.78 27.01 -7.29
N GLU A 958 -64.90 26.94 -6.29
CA GLU A 958 -64.33 25.68 -5.82
C GLU A 958 -65.48 24.84 -5.25
N THR A 959 -65.64 23.62 -5.75
CA THR A 959 -66.74 22.75 -5.30
C THR A 959 -66.47 22.25 -3.87
N GLU A 960 -67.52 22.13 -3.05
CA GLU A 960 -67.44 21.58 -1.68
C GLU A 960 -66.69 20.23 -1.62
N ALA A 961 -66.78 19.43 -2.69
CA ALA A 961 -66.07 18.17 -2.84
C ALA A 961 -64.55 18.33 -2.99
N GLN A 962 -64.08 19.37 -3.69
CA GLN A 962 -62.65 19.68 -3.84
C GLN A 962 -62.06 20.19 -2.53
N ARG A 963 -62.80 21.04 -1.80
CA ARG A 963 -62.40 21.53 -0.47
C ARG A 963 -62.29 20.38 0.54
N LYS A 964 -63.30 19.50 0.60
CA LYS A 964 -63.29 18.31 1.47
C LYS A 964 -62.20 17.31 1.11
N GLY A 965 -61.90 17.15 -0.19
CA GLY A 965 -60.79 16.31 -0.64
C GLY A 965 -59.42 16.82 -0.22
N ARG A 966 -59.24 18.15 -0.22
CA ARG A 966 -58.01 18.80 0.26
C ARG A 966 -57.85 18.69 1.77
N GLU A 967 -58.91 18.95 2.53
CA GLU A 967 -58.91 18.82 4.00
C GLU A 967 -58.65 17.37 4.44
N ARG A 968 -59.18 16.38 3.71
CA ARG A 968 -58.92 14.96 3.97
C ARG A 968 -57.46 14.59 3.72
N ARG A 969 -56.88 15.01 2.60
CA ARG A 969 -55.46 14.77 2.29
C ARG A 969 -54.53 15.44 3.29
N GLU A 970 -54.90 16.63 3.78
CA GLU A 970 -54.10 17.34 4.77
C GLU A 970 -54.16 16.64 6.15
N LYS A 971 -55.32 16.06 6.51
CA LYS A 971 -55.45 15.22 7.71
C LYS A 971 -54.68 13.90 7.59
N GLU A 972 -54.76 13.24 6.44
CA GLU A 972 -54.00 12.00 6.16
C GLU A 972 -52.48 12.27 6.19
N LEU A 973 -52.02 13.42 5.66
CA LEU A 973 -50.61 13.82 5.71
C LEU A 973 -50.14 14.12 7.14
N LYS A 974 -50.97 14.81 7.95
CA LYS A 974 -50.67 15.08 9.37
C LYS A 974 -50.67 13.82 10.23
N GLN A 975 -51.51 12.83 9.89
CA GLN A 975 -51.53 11.54 10.57
C GLN A 975 -50.32 10.66 10.17
N ALA A 976 -49.93 10.68 8.89
CA ALA A 976 -48.72 10.01 8.42
C ALA A 976 -47.46 10.59 9.09
N LEU A 977 -47.35 11.91 9.19
CA LEU A 977 -46.23 12.55 9.90
C LEU A 977 -46.18 12.18 11.39
N LYS A 978 -47.33 12.06 12.06
CA LYS A 978 -47.40 11.62 13.47
C LYS A 978 -46.97 10.16 13.67
N ASN A 979 -47.22 9.30 12.69
CA ASN A 979 -46.83 7.90 12.77
C ASN A 979 -45.35 7.69 12.47
N ASP A 980 -44.74 8.55 11.65
CA ASP A 980 -43.30 8.54 11.34
C ASP A 980 -42.43 9.10 12.48
N THR A 981 -43.01 9.85 13.43
CA THR A 981 -42.28 10.34 14.62
C THR A 981 -42.26 9.33 15.77
N ALA A 982 -42.88 8.16 15.60
CA ALA A 982 -43.00 7.10 16.62
C ALA A 982 -42.20 5.82 16.25
N LEU A 983 -41.32 5.90 15.27
CA LEU A 983 -40.37 4.88 14.80
C LEU A 983 -38.96 5.50 14.85
#